data_AF-A0A6I3MYU6-F1
#
_entry.id   AF-A0A6I3MYU6-F1
#
_cell.length_a   1.000
_cell.length_b   1.000
_cell.length_c   1.000
_cell.angle_alpha   90.00
_cell.angle_beta   90.00
_cell.angle_gamma   90.00
#
_symmetry.space_group_name_H-M   'P 1'
#
loop_
_entity.id
_entity.type
_entity.pdbx_description
1 polymer ?
#
loop_
_entity_poly.entity_id
_entity_poly.type
_entity_poly.pdbx_seq_one_letter_code
_entity_poly.pdbx_strand_id
1 'polypeptide(L)'
;MEIKRGLNHSFKGATALFVSFLLVTVLAVNYVSALSVAKTTWKKTWLVASSNVTLKTLVSTPSAGAKTWTVSGACSLSKAKSSIAVKSKGSCTVTLKIAQKGKYKAAKAVKRFVIRPKDYTGSTVAPATTIASGIGGGSSGGNSGSGTSVSACEGGGSSVIATSVSREPVKAAAAVAVSDATVYYTPAPFTQTLTKSLPGKALTSLAVLCDRAKFLISTSSTADLSNQYLAIDNSFAASTSALTAQTYGSYLQGIFSAVADTADATQFSIESQLHSVYTLDYVPLQGNKLNFAINHAKTTGAPGYVTFSYNKTTKILQAKKRYVLNTTTYTHSLDANFSAANYYVNVTNGVYSLVASIASATPLYFFNSPINFDIPSAFNPSAVKLVSNPRVSIASYISGDDPIVAMEGALRSDGTRDMSRIKLRDLKDVYKTQIATAGVNAATKVAADAMLLTIKSTIEAEGGNLRYDIALYRNFRDQALAGKLESASIANGVVGQNIVPFIYFTNEADNAGVHHPFMVMASYNTSDKPNGLNDIRRPPGAMPTATCSKYDCGDVTRDAVQNLVLSKIPMRSYGLVSTVEENSFGSRPSLKTDARYTGASTTYNWASRAANGIAVDGMLIYPAFNNNLAQSQVVGEICVIGAHVGQGMGLHYHADGHAANKNGMHLYNSDDYVGKAHPPLIGFGYDGVALYGVYDEEYSNMVGYNTPLDEYGGHDHDGLGYHYHAHGAVGTTTTGKTYDLHLLLNGAWKGKINSIPNFWPDNTSIGEPEINMGQNNRYVGR
;
A
#
# COMPACT_ATOMS: atom_id res chain seq x y z
N MET A 1 -14.00 17.08 -36.40
CA MET A 1 -13.59 17.90 -37.55
C MET A 1 -12.92 19.16 -37.00
N GLU A 2 -11.68 19.38 -37.43
CA GLU A 2 -10.73 20.51 -37.28
C GLU A 2 -10.98 21.72 -36.35
N ILE A 3 -10.00 21.91 -35.43
CA ILE A 3 -9.03 23.03 -35.30
C ILE A 3 -9.56 24.50 -35.36
N LYS A 4 -9.33 25.33 -34.31
CA LYS A 4 -8.26 26.39 -34.21
C LYS A 4 -8.48 27.45 -33.10
N ARG A 5 -7.32 27.98 -32.64
CA ARG A 5 -6.98 29.29 -32.02
C ARG A 5 -7.24 29.47 -30.50
N GLY A 6 -6.30 30.02 -29.73
CA GLY A 6 -4.94 30.50 -29.99
C GLY A 6 -4.42 31.36 -28.84
N LEU A 7 -3.10 31.59 -28.77
CA LEU A 7 -2.52 32.91 -28.45
C LEU A 7 -1.01 32.90 -28.79
N ASN A 8 -0.64 33.74 -29.75
CA ASN A 8 0.73 34.13 -30.08
C ASN A 8 1.06 35.41 -29.31
N HIS A 9 2.27 35.54 -28.79
CA HIS A 9 2.97 36.81 -28.81
C HIS A 9 4.44 36.61 -29.19
N SER A 10 4.82 37.30 -30.26
CA SER A 10 6.18 37.48 -30.77
C SER A 10 6.82 38.67 -30.09
N PHE A 11 8.09 38.55 -29.69
CA PHE A 11 9.02 39.68 -29.63
C PHE A 11 10.39 39.22 -30.11
N LYS A 12 10.83 39.73 -31.27
CA LYS A 12 12.23 39.77 -31.69
C LYS A 12 12.85 41.05 -31.13
N GLY A 13 14.03 40.94 -30.53
CA GLY A 13 14.88 42.07 -30.15
C GLY A 13 16.24 41.54 -29.74
N ALA A 14 17.24 41.74 -30.61
CA ALA A 14 18.63 41.39 -30.36
C ALA A 14 19.33 42.57 -29.67
N THR A 15 20.03 42.37 -28.55
CA THR A 15 21.32 43.06 -28.24
C THR A 15 22.02 42.49 -27.00
N ALA A 16 23.30 42.14 -27.21
CA ALA A 16 24.49 42.34 -26.37
C ALA A 16 24.56 41.90 -24.88
N LEU A 17 25.63 41.12 -24.63
CA LEU A 17 26.56 41.12 -23.47
C LEU A 17 25.98 41.25 -22.05
N PHE A 18 26.25 40.25 -21.19
CA PHE A 18 27.37 40.34 -20.24
C PHE A 18 27.68 38.95 -19.64
N VAL A 19 28.93 38.54 -19.82
CA VAL A 19 29.56 37.39 -19.16
C VAL A 19 29.81 37.77 -17.71
N SER A 20 29.42 36.92 -16.77
CA SER A 20 29.97 36.93 -15.41
C SER A 20 30.39 35.51 -15.05
N PHE A 21 31.62 35.22 -15.43
CA PHE A 21 32.44 34.14 -14.89
C PHE A 21 32.71 34.45 -13.41
N LEU A 22 32.11 33.69 -12.49
CA LEU A 22 32.64 33.61 -11.14
C LEU A 22 33.57 32.39 -11.07
N LEU A 23 34.85 32.67 -11.27
CA LEU A 23 35.95 31.76 -11.07
C LEU A 23 36.08 31.48 -9.55
N VAL A 24 35.53 30.37 -9.06
CA VAL A 24 35.88 29.85 -7.73
C VAL A 24 36.96 28.79 -7.92
N THR A 25 38.15 29.18 -7.49
CA THR A 25 39.37 28.38 -7.44
C THR A 25 39.15 27.07 -6.70
N VAL A 26 39.53 25.97 -7.35
CA VAL A 26 39.59 24.62 -6.75
C VAL A 26 40.71 24.60 -5.72
N LEU A 27 40.37 24.85 -4.46
CA LEU A 27 41.20 24.41 -3.34
C LEU A 27 41.03 22.90 -3.24
N ALA A 28 42.11 22.16 -3.51
CA ALA A 28 42.24 20.77 -3.13
C ALA A 28 42.23 20.69 -1.60
N VAL A 29 41.03 20.67 -1.01
CA VAL A 29 40.85 20.36 0.40
C VAL A 29 41.02 18.85 0.51
N ASN A 30 42.14 18.42 1.07
CA ASN A 30 42.27 17.07 1.59
C ASN A 30 41.12 16.84 2.55
N TYR A 31 40.07 16.12 2.13
CA TYR A 31 39.00 15.69 3.01
C TYR A 31 39.62 14.74 4.03
N VAL A 32 39.96 15.27 5.21
CA VAL A 32 40.08 14.46 6.41
C VAL A 32 38.69 13.84 6.60
N SER A 33 38.54 12.58 6.22
CA SER A 33 37.28 11.85 6.35
C SER A 33 36.73 12.05 7.76
N ALA A 34 35.55 12.67 7.86
CA ALA A 34 34.93 12.98 9.13
C ALA A 34 34.78 11.70 9.97
N LEU A 35 35.20 11.75 11.24
CA LEU A 35 35.13 10.60 12.13
C LEU A 35 33.67 10.13 12.29
N SER A 36 33.43 8.89 11.89
CA SER A 36 32.11 8.25 11.93
C SER A 36 31.78 7.72 13.33
N VAL A 37 30.50 7.47 13.62
CA VAL A 37 30.09 6.82 14.87
C VAL A 37 30.00 5.31 14.65
N ALA A 38 30.68 4.51 15.47
CA ALA A 38 30.61 3.06 15.36
C ALA A 38 29.22 2.52 15.77
N LYS A 39 28.53 1.85 14.85
CA LYS A 39 27.25 1.18 15.12
C LYS A 39 27.43 0.15 16.24
N THR A 40 26.80 0.41 17.38
CA THR A 40 26.94 -0.41 18.59
C THR A 40 25.60 -1.09 18.87
N THR A 41 25.55 -2.42 18.76
CA THR A 41 24.30 -3.19 18.81
C THR A 41 24.28 -4.04 20.07
N TRP A 42 23.22 -3.94 20.88
CA TRP A 42 23.03 -4.80 22.04
C TRP A 42 22.45 -6.15 21.59
N LYS A 43 23.05 -7.25 22.03
CA LYS A 43 22.68 -8.61 21.65
C LYS A 43 21.60 -9.22 22.54
N LYS A 44 21.36 -8.63 23.73
CA LYS A 44 20.38 -9.12 24.71
C LYS A 44 19.26 -8.13 24.99
N THR A 45 18.04 -8.61 25.25
CA THR A 45 16.86 -7.82 25.67
C THR A 45 16.67 -7.76 27.18
N TRP A 46 16.96 -8.85 27.90
CA TRP A 46 16.91 -8.96 29.36
C TRP A 46 18.10 -9.75 29.90
N LEU A 47 18.24 -9.76 31.22
CA LEU A 47 19.22 -10.59 31.93
C LEU A 47 18.52 -11.63 32.78
N VAL A 48 19.19 -12.78 32.96
CA VAL A 48 18.67 -13.88 33.78
C VAL A 48 18.94 -13.58 35.25
N ALA A 49 17.93 -13.78 36.11
CA ALA A 49 18.01 -13.58 37.55
C ALA A 49 19.11 -14.46 38.18
N SER A 50 19.83 -13.89 39.14
CA SER A 50 20.85 -14.60 39.93
C SER A 50 21.91 -15.29 39.05
N SER A 51 22.39 -14.58 38.01
CA SER A 51 23.36 -15.09 37.04
C SER A 51 24.55 -14.13 36.85
N ASN A 52 25.64 -14.65 36.28
CA ASN A 52 26.79 -13.85 35.85
C ASN A 52 26.79 -13.75 34.32
N VAL A 53 26.90 -12.53 33.79
CA VAL A 53 26.83 -12.26 32.34
C VAL A 53 28.10 -11.56 31.85
N THR A 54 28.79 -12.18 30.89
CA THR A 54 30.00 -11.63 30.28
C THR A 54 29.69 -10.42 29.40
N LEU A 55 30.32 -9.27 29.67
CA LEU A 55 30.01 -7.98 29.04
C LEU A 55 30.20 -7.98 27.51
N LYS A 56 31.24 -8.67 27.01
CA LYS A 56 31.49 -8.80 25.56
C LYS A 56 30.38 -9.53 24.82
N THR A 57 29.58 -10.35 25.51
CA THR A 57 28.44 -11.06 24.90
C THR A 57 27.19 -10.19 24.79
N LEU A 58 27.17 -9.03 25.47
CA LEU A 58 26.01 -8.14 25.48
C LEU A 58 25.98 -7.18 24.29
N VAL A 59 27.10 -6.96 23.59
CA VAL A 59 27.21 -5.92 22.58
C VAL A 59 28.11 -6.33 21.41
N SER A 60 27.83 -5.86 20.19
CA SER A 60 28.76 -5.82 19.07
C SER A 60 29.04 -4.38 18.66
N THR A 61 30.29 -4.08 18.29
CA THR A 61 30.69 -2.77 17.75
C THR A 61 31.93 -2.93 16.87
N PRO A 62 31.99 -2.27 15.70
CA PRO A 62 33.15 -2.33 14.82
C PRO A 62 34.31 -1.46 15.31
N SER A 63 34.12 -0.65 16.37
CA SER A 63 35.22 0.14 16.94
C SER A 63 36.15 -0.73 17.81
N ALA A 64 37.42 -0.74 17.43
CA ALA A 64 38.51 -1.32 18.22
C ALA A 64 38.97 -0.43 19.38
N GLY A 65 38.28 0.70 19.63
CA GLY A 65 38.55 1.59 20.76
C GLY A 65 38.43 0.88 22.11
N ALA A 66 39.19 1.39 23.10
CA ALA A 66 39.18 0.89 24.47
C ALA A 66 37.76 0.99 25.07
N LYS A 67 37.31 -0.08 25.73
CA LYS A 67 35.92 -0.23 26.22
C LYS A 67 35.89 -0.14 27.75
N THR A 68 35.16 0.84 28.26
CA THR A 68 34.96 1.03 29.71
C THR A 68 33.49 0.83 30.05
N TRP A 69 33.23 -0.01 31.04
CA TRP A 69 31.88 -0.39 31.45
C TRP A 69 31.53 0.18 32.82
N THR A 70 30.31 0.69 32.95
CA THR A 70 29.70 1.03 34.23
C THR A 70 28.30 0.43 34.31
N VAL A 71 27.84 0.09 35.52
CA VAL A 71 26.48 -0.44 35.74
C VAL A 71 25.79 0.29 36.87
N SER A 72 24.46 0.32 36.84
CA SER A 72 23.62 0.79 37.94
C SER A 72 22.34 -0.04 38.05
N GLY A 73 21.68 0.00 39.22
CA GLY A 73 20.46 -0.76 39.50
C GLY A 73 20.74 -2.13 40.11
N ALA A 74 19.95 -3.13 39.72
CA ALA A 74 19.93 -4.47 40.32
C ALA A 74 21.06 -5.39 39.80
N CYS A 75 22.29 -4.86 39.71
CA CYS A 75 23.47 -5.59 39.25
C CYS A 75 24.78 -4.92 39.70
N SER A 76 25.89 -5.65 39.68
CA SER A 76 27.23 -5.14 39.99
C SER A 76 28.29 -5.63 39.00
N LEU A 77 29.33 -4.81 38.78
CA LEU A 77 30.47 -5.19 37.95
C LEU A 77 31.45 -6.04 38.76
N SER A 78 31.98 -7.08 38.12
CA SER A 78 33.13 -7.83 38.64
C SER A 78 34.36 -6.94 38.83
N LYS A 79 35.26 -7.32 39.75
CA LYS A 79 36.54 -6.60 39.98
C LYS A 79 37.36 -6.45 38.69
N ALA A 80 37.34 -7.47 37.82
CA ALA A 80 38.01 -7.48 36.52
C ALA A 80 37.25 -6.73 35.41
N LYS A 81 36.06 -6.17 35.69
CA LYS A 81 35.20 -5.43 34.74
C LYS A 81 34.93 -6.18 33.43
N SER A 82 34.85 -7.52 33.50
CA SER A 82 34.64 -8.42 32.36
C SER A 82 33.25 -9.07 32.36
N SER A 83 32.60 -9.12 33.53
CA SER A 83 31.24 -9.64 33.73
C SER A 83 30.42 -8.80 34.70
N ILE A 84 29.09 -8.98 34.63
CA ILE A 84 28.09 -8.40 35.53
C ILE A 84 27.46 -9.52 36.36
N ALA A 85 27.38 -9.33 37.68
CA ALA A 85 26.56 -10.15 38.56
C ALA A 85 25.13 -9.56 38.65
N VAL A 86 24.13 -10.36 38.32
CA VAL A 86 22.71 -9.95 38.22
C VAL A 86 21.97 -10.39 39.47
N LYS A 87 21.21 -9.48 40.10
CA LYS A 87 20.41 -9.80 41.30
C LYS A 87 19.16 -10.63 40.94
N SER A 88 18.38 -11.01 41.95
CA SER A 88 17.20 -11.87 41.79
C SER A 88 16.00 -11.19 41.12
N LYS A 89 15.87 -9.86 41.20
CA LYS A 89 14.78 -9.08 40.58
C LYS A 89 15.17 -7.61 40.36
N GLY A 90 14.43 -6.90 39.51
CA GLY A 90 14.62 -5.49 39.21
C GLY A 90 15.14 -5.24 37.80
N SER A 91 15.89 -4.15 37.60
CA SER A 91 16.50 -3.82 36.32
C SER A 91 17.97 -3.43 36.47
N CYS A 92 18.79 -3.83 35.50
CA CYS A 92 20.22 -3.52 35.43
C CYS A 92 20.48 -2.58 34.25
N THR A 93 21.01 -1.38 34.50
CA THR A 93 21.44 -0.46 33.44
C THR A 93 22.93 -0.64 33.19
N VAL A 94 23.30 -0.96 31.96
CA VAL A 94 24.69 -1.13 31.53
C VAL A 94 25.06 0.02 30.60
N THR A 95 26.16 0.70 30.93
CA THR A 95 26.75 1.76 30.12
C THR A 95 28.10 1.31 29.59
N LEU A 96 28.27 1.38 28.27
CA LEU A 96 29.53 1.19 27.57
C LEU A 96 30.04 2.53 27.07
N LYS A 97 31.28 2.90 27.43
CA LYS A 97 32.04 3.96 26.79
C LYS A 97 33.11 3.35 25.90
N ILE A 98 33.25 3.85 24.67
CA ILE A 98 34.25 3.43 23.70
C ILE A 98 35.14 4.63 23.38
N ALA A 99 36.45 4.51 23.58
CA ALA A 99 37.41 5.55 23.22
C ALA A 99 37.50 5.70 21.68
N GLN A 100 37.88 6.88 21.22
CA GLN A 100 38.14 7.15 19.80
C GLN A 100 39.28 6.25 19.29
N LYS A 101 39.11 5.63 18.11
CA LYS A 101 40.16 4.85 17.44
C LYS A 101 39.88 4.71 15.95
N GLY A 102 40.90 4.94 15.12
CA GLY A 102 40.78 4.89 13.66
C GLY A 102 39.73 5.88 13.15
N LYS A 103 38.88 5.44 12.22
CA LYS A 103 37.78 6.24 11.64
C LYS A 103 36.58 6.48 12.57
N TYR A 104 36.62 6.02 13.82
CA TYR A 104 35.48 6.08 14.75
C TYR A 104 35.73 7.03 15.92
N LYS A 105 34.79 7.97 16.14
CA LYS A 105 34.81 8.90 17.28
C LYS A 105 34.46 8.20 18.60
N ALA A 106 34.81 8.82 19.73
CA ALA A 106 34.43 8.32 21.05
C ALA A 106 32.90 8.23 21.18
N ALA A 107 32.38 7.16 21.80
CA ALA A 107 30.95 6.87 21.86
C ALA A 107 30.51 6.34 23.22
N LYS A 108 29.24 6.58 23.58
CA LYS A 108 28.60 6.06 24.79
C LYS A 108 27.31 5.33 24.39
N ALA A 109 27.17 4.06 24.77
CA ALA A 109 25.96 3.27 24.59
C ALA A 109 25.39 2.88 25.97
N VAL A 110 24.09 3.01 26.16
CA VAL A 110 23.42 2.67 27.43
C VAL A 110 22.24 1.75 27.14
N LYS A 111 22.08 0.70 27.93
CA LYS A 111 20.88 -0.16 27.88
C LYS A 111 20.42 -0.55 29.27
N ARG A 112 19.12 -0.40 29.51
CA ARG A 112 18.44 -0.91 30.70
C ARG A 112 17.85 -2.29 30.38
N PHE A 113 18.32 -3.30 31.09
CA PHE A 113 17.83 -4.67 30.99
C PHE A 113 16.85 -4.94 32.14
N VAL A 114 15.70 -5.51 31.82
CA VAL A 114 14.82 -6.12 32.83
C VAL A 114 15.44 -7.45 33.27
N ILE A 115 15.34 -7.78 34.56
CA ILE A 115 15.79 -9.08 35.08
C ILE A 115 14.61 -10.06 35.04
N ARG A 116 14.80 -11.22 34.43
CA ARG A 116 13.78 -12.26 34.26
C ARG A 116 14.17 -13.55 35.00
N PRO A 117 13.19 -14.34 35.50
CA PRO A 117 13.43 -15.67 36.07
C PRO A 117 14.18 -16.61 35.11
N LYS A 118 14.81 -17.67 35.63
CA LYS A 118 15.62 -18.62 34.84
C LYS A 118 14.82 -19.40 33.79
N ASP A 119 13.53 -19.57 34.05
CA ASP A 119 12.52 -20.29 33.27
C ASP A 119 11.75 -19.38 32.29
N TYR A 120 12.12 -18.10 32.16
CA TYR A 120 11.46 -17.17 31.25
C TYR A 120 11.77 -17.48 29.77
N THR A 121 10.76 -17.94 29.02
CA THR A 121 10.85 -18.34 27.60
C THR A 121 10.56 -17.20 26.61
N GLY A 122 11.30 -16.08 26.73
CA GLY A 122 11.28 -15.02 25.71
C GLY A 122 12.45 -15.12 24.71
N SER A 123 12.38 -14.43 23.56
CA SER A 123 13.53 -14.26 22.66
C SER A 123 14.60 -13.30 23.19
N THR A 124 15.80 -13.82 23.45
CA THR A 124 16.90 -13.01 24.02
C THR A 124 17.49 -11.97 23.06
N VAL A 125 17.18 -12.00 21.76
CA VAL A 125 17.80 -11.11 20.76
C VAL A 125 17.12 -9.74 20.78
N ALA A 126 17.92 -8.67 20.90
CA ALA A 126 17.38 -7.31 20.88
C ALA A 126 17.34 -6.72 19.47
N PRO A 127 16.26 -5.98 19.11
CA PRO A 127 16.24 -5.19 17.89
C PRO A 127 17.34 -4.13 17.91
N ALA A 128 17.99 -3.89 16.77
CA ALA A 128 19.08 -2.94 16.63
C ALA A 128 18.59 -1.52 16.96
N THR A 129 19.17 -0.88 17.98
CA THR A 129 18.75 0.46 18.43
C THR A 129 19.80 1.49 18.02
N THR A 130 19.43 2.45 17.18
CA THR A 130 20.20 3.68 16.92
C THR A 130 19.60 4.79 17.79
N ILE A 131 20.38 5.37 18.72
CA ILE A 131 19.86 6.34 19.71
C ILE A 131 19.92 7.76 19.14
N ALA A 132 18.77 8.45 19.12
CA ALA A 132 18.67 9.91 19.04
C ALA A 132 18.27 10.48 20.43
N SER A 133 18.79 11.66 20.77
CA SER A 133 18.59 12.35 22.06
C SER A 133 17.16 12.88 22.20
N GLY A 134 16.56 12.72 23.40
CA GLY A 134 15.22 13.23 23.73
C GLY A 134 15.21 14.60 24.41
N ILE A 135 14.07 15.29 24.32
CA ILE A 135 13.69 16.44 25.17
C ILE A 135 12.21 16.26 25.56
N GLY A 136 11.90 16.52 26.82
CA GLY A 136 10.67 16.12 27.53
C GLY A 136 9.44 17.00 27.29
N GLY A 137 8.28 16.40 27.55
CA GLY A 137 6.98 17.08 27.57
C GLY A 137 6.57 17.48 28.98
N GLY A 138 6.12 18.73 29.12
CA GLY A 138 5.44 19.27 30.29
C GLY A 138 3.94 18.97 30.24
N SER A 139 3.36 18.74 31.42
CA SER A 139 1.95 18.47 31.68
C SER A 139 1.19 19.77 31.99
N SER A 140 -0.08 19.85 31.61
CA SER A 140 -1.07 20.66 32.35
C SER A 140 -2.52 20.20 32.13
N GLY A 141 -3.20 19.95 33.26
CA GLY A 141 -4.44 20.61 33.72
C GLY A 141 -5.74 20.47 32.92
N GLY A 142 -6.77 19.89 33.55
CA GLY A 142 -8.09 19.62 32.94
C GLY A 142 -9.20 20.63 33.21
N ASN A 143 -10.41 20.34 32.70
CA ASN A 143 -11.69 20.65 33.34
C ASN A 143 -12.85 19.80 32.75
N SER A 144 -13.84 19.53 33.58
CA SER A 144 -15.01 18.66 33.38
C SER A 144 -16.14 19.32 32.59
N GLY A 145 -16.66 18.61 31.59
CA GLY A 145 -17.93 18.89 30.89
C GLY A 145 -18.52 17.57 30.34
N SER A 146 -19.77 17.26 30.74
CA SER A 146 -20.46 16.00 30.46
C SER A 146 -21.01 15.95 29.03
N GLY A 147 -20.15 15.50 28.11
CA GLY A 147 -20.43 15.12 26.73
C GLY A 147 -19.10 14.84 26.06
N THR A 148 -18.70 13.57 25.94
CA THR A 148 -17.37 13.26 25.40
C THR A 148 -17.41 13.36 23.88
N SER A 149 -16.70 14.35 23.35
CA SER A 149 -16.47 14.61 21.94
C SER A 149 -15.64 13.51 21.26
N VAL A 150 -15.67 13.47 19.93
CA VAL A 150 -14.63 12.79 19.15
C VAL A 150 -13.39 13.66 19.27
N SER A 151 -12.42 13.23 20.08
CA SER A 151 -11.20 14.02 20.27
C SER A 151 -10.31 13.93 19.03
N ALA A 152 -9.78 15.08 18.57
CA ALA A 152 -8.66 15.12 17.64
C ALA A 152 -7.41 14.58 18.36
N CYS A 153 -7.15 13.27 18.23
CA CYS A 153 -5.95 12.69 18.80
C CYS A 153 -4.75 13.07 17.93
N GLU A 154 -3.98 14.07 18.36
CA GLU A 154 -2.69 14.36 17.75
C GLU A 154 -1.65 13.32 18.21
N GLY A 155 -1.01 12.65 17.25
CA GLY A 155 0.22 11.87 17.47
C GLY A 155 0.00 10.39 17.72
N GLY A 156 -0.22 9.63 16.64
CA GLY A 156 -0.28 8.17 16.64
C GLY A 156 -1.70 7.66 16.86
N GLY A 157 -2.39 7.35 15.75
CA GLY A 157 -3.62 6.57 15.82
C GLY A 157 -3.32 5.29 16.59
N SER A 158 -3.77 5.22 17.83
CA SER A 158 -3.73 4.01 18.62
C SER A 158 -5.17 3.55 18.73
N SER A 159 -5.62 2.81 17.70
CA SER A 159 -6.43 1.66 18.03
C SER A 159 -5.57 0.81 18.97
N VAL A 160 -6.01 0.62 20.21
CA VAL A 160 -5.30 -0.31 21.10
C VAL A 160 -5.64 -1.67 20.56
N ILE A 161 -4.71 -2.23 19.76
CA ILE A 161 -4.87 -3.54 19.11
C ILE A 161 -5.42 -4.53 20.14
N ALA A 162 -6.45 -5.26 19.76
CA ALA A 162 -6.82 -6.55 20.35
C ALA A 162 -5.55 -7.42 20.44
N THR A 163 -4.83 -7.41 21.56
CA THR A 163 -3.55 -8.12 21.69
C THR A 163 -3.78 -9.62 21.61
N SER A 164 -3.60 -10.19 20.43
CA SER A 164 -3.41 -11.62 20.23
C SER A 164 -1.91 -11.90 20.22
N VAL A 165 -1.34 -12.24 21.38
CA VAL A 165 -0.02 -12.90 21.42
C VAL A 165 -0.25 -14.40 21.24
N SER A 166 -0.61 -14.81 20.03
CA SER A 166 -0.41 -16.18 19.58
C SER A 166 0.70 -16.16 18.55
N ARG A 167 1.94 -15.95 19.02
CA ARG A 167 3.07 -16.49 18.27
C ARG A 167 3.06 -17.98 18.58
N GLU A 168 2.46 -18.77 17.69
CA GLU A 168 2.96 -20.12 17.46
C GLU A 168 4.50 -20.03 17.42
N PRO A 169 5.23 -20.95 18.05
CA PRO A 169 6.67 -21.00 17.85
C PRO A 169 6.93 -21.01 16.34
N VAL A 170 7.79 -20.10 15.86
CA VAL A 170 8.21 -20.07 14.46
C VAL A 170 8.89 -21.41 14.18
N LYS A 171 8.12 -22.39 13.75
CA LYS A 171 8.65 -23.52 13.00
C LYS A 171 9.12 -22.89 11.71
N ALA A 172 10.42 -22.95 11.47
CA ALA A 172 10.94 -22.70 10.14
C ALA A 172 10.03 -23.45 9.15
N ALA A 173 9.56 -22.76 8.11
CA ALA A 173 8.75 -23.40 7.10
C ALA A 173 9.47 -24.68 6.63
N ALA A 174 8.72 -25.77 6.50
CA ALA A 174 9.30 -27.02 6.03
C ALA A 174 9.94 -26.80 4.65
N ALA A 175 11.05 -27.48 4.37
CA ALA A 175 11.64 -27.45 3.03
C ALA A 175 10.59 -27.90 2.01
N VAL A 176 10.32 -27.06 1.02
CA VAL A 176 9.36 -27.31 -0.06
C VAL A 176 10.14 -27.70 -1.32
N ALA A 177 9.65 -28.71 -2.05
CA ALA A 177 10.24 -29.07 -3.32
C ALA A 177 10.12 -27.91 -4.33
N VAL A 178 11.21 -27.61 -5.02
CA VAL A 178 11.26 -26.59 -6.07
C VAL A 178 10.56 -27.14 -7.31
N SER A 179 9.55 -26.42 -7.80
CA SER A 179 8.75 -26.74 -8.98
C SER A 179 8.09 -25.47 -9.53
N ASP A 180 7.63 -25.50 -10.77
CA ASP A 180 6.92 -24.35 -11.38
C ASP A 180 5.74 -23.88 -10.52
N ALA A 181 4.99 -24.80 -9.89
CA ALA A 181 3.84 -24.46 -9.06
C ALA A 181 4.21 -23.85 -7.70
N THR A 182 5.41 -24.13 -7.20
CA THR A 182 5.90 -23.64 -5.90
C THR A 182 6.77 -22.39 -6.03
N VAL A 183 7.25 -22.08 -7.24
CA VAL A 183 8.04 -20.88 -7.57
C VAL A 183 7.20 -19.84 -8.31
N TYR A 184 6.50 -20.24 -9.38
CA TYR A 184 5.70 -19.35 -10.21
C TYR A 184 4.24 -19.38 -9.76
N TYR A 185 3.97 -18.76 -8.61
CA TYR A 185 2.63 -18.57 -8.10
C TYR A 185 2.43 -17.09 -7.75
N THR A 186 1.19 -16.63 -7.79
CA THR A 186 0.84 -15.27 -7.39
C THR A 186 0.14 -15.28 -6.03
N PRO A 187 -0.05 -14.13 -5.39
CA PRO A 187 -0.87 -14.01 -4.19
C PRO A 187 -2.28 -14.53 -4.39
N ALA A 188 -2.88 -15.04 -3.32
CA ALA A 188 -4.28 -15.45 -3.31
C ALA A 188 -5.21 -14.26 -3.62
N PRO A 189 -6.24 -14.43 -4.47
CA PRO A 189 -7.23 -13.38 -4.70
C PRO A 189 -7.96 -13.04 -3.41
N PHE A 190 -8.44 -11.80 -3.28
CA PHE A 190 -9.07 -11.36 -2.03
C PHE A 190 -10.33 -12.17 -1.66
N THR A 191 -11.06 -12.74 -2.63
CA THR A 191 -12.13 -13.73 -2.39
C THR A 191 -11.69 -14.89 -1.48
N GLN A 192 -10.48 -15.41 -1.70
CA GLN A 192 -9.92 -16.47 -0.86
C GLN A 192 -9.49 -15.90 0.49
N THR A 193 -8.85 -14.73 0.50
CA THR A 193 -8.42 -14.04 1.74
C THR A 193 -9.58 -13.80 2.69
N LEU A 194 -10.77 -13.41 2.19
CA LEU A 194 -11.98 -13.25 3.00
C LEU A 194 -12.38 -14.52 3.77
N THR A 195 -12.08 -15.70 3.21
CA THR A 195 -12.37 -17.00 3.85
C THR A 195 -11.26 -17.49 4.79
N LYS A 196 -10.08 -16.87 4.75
CA LYS A 196 -8.94 -17.30 5.58
C LYS A 196 -9.22 -17.06 7.05
N SER A 197 -8.84 -18.06 7.85
CA SER A 197 -8.98 -18.04 9.30
C SER A 197 -7.99 -17.06 9.94
N LEU A 198 -8.49 -16.25 10.86
CA LEU A 198 -7.75 -15.27 11.66
C LEU A 198 -8.07 -15.49 13.15
N PRO A 199 -7.71 -16.66 13.72
CA PRO A 199 -8.09 -17.03 15.08
C PRO A 199 -7.29 -16.28 16.14
N GLY A 200 -7.76 -16.34 17.39
CA GLY A 200 -7.02 -15.85 18.56
C GLY A 200 -7.08 -14.35 18.79
N LYS A 201 -7.94 -13.63 18.07
CA LYS A 201 -8.18 -12.19 18.25
C LYS A 201 -9.06 -11.94 19.50
N ALA A 202 -8.45 -11.36 20.53
CA ALA A 202 -9.16 -10.96 21.75
C ALA A 202 -9.63 -9.50 21.65
N LEU A 203 -10.93 -9.28 21.46
CA LEU A 203 -11.48 -7.92 21.34
C LEU A 203 -11.36 -7.15 22.66
N THR A 204 -11.03 -5.87 22.58
CA THR A 204 -10.88 -4.97 23.75
C THR A 204 -11.81 -3.79 23.61
N SER A 205 -12.37 -3.29 24.71
CA SER A 205 -13.23 -2.10 24.67
C SER A 205 -12.48 -0.89 24.13
N LEU A 206 -13.15 -0.12 23.27
CA LEU A 206 -12.61 1.13 22.76
C LEU A 206 -12.77 2.24 23.80
N ALA A 207 -11.67 2.70 24.38
CA ALA A 207 -11.68 3.73 25.42
C ALA A 207 -12.04 5.13 24.88
N VAL A 208 -11.52 5.46 23.69
CA VAL A 208 -11.69 6.76 23.04
C VAL A 208 -12.12 6.54 21.61
N LEU A 209 -13.23 7.18 21.23
CA LEU A 209 -13.65 7.28 19.84
C LEU A 209 -13.05 8.57 19.28
N CYS A 210 -12.02 8.43 18.45
CA CYS A 210 -11.33 9.55 17.81
C CYS A 210 -11.56 9.53 16.29
N ASP A 211 -11.20 10.64 15.63
CA ASP A 211 -11.27 10.70 14.18
C ASP A 211 -10.39 9.60 13.55
N ARG A 212 -10.96 8.88 12.58
CA ARG A 212 -10.40 7.70 11.92
C ARG A 212 -10.18 6.48 12.81
N ALA A 213 -10.71 6.44 14.03
CA ALA A 213 -10.70 5.23 14.86
C ALA A 213 -11.40 4.07 14.15
N LYS A 214 -10.78 2.89 14.19
CA LYS A 214 -11.33 1.65 13.60
C LYS A 214 -11.94 0.79 14.70
N PHE A 215 -13.22 0.45 14.57
CA PHE A 215 -13.98 -0.17 15.65
C PHE A 215 -15.03 -1.17 15.16
N LEU A 216 -15.48 -1.99 16.11
CA LEU A 216 -16.67 -2.84 16.06
C LEU A 216 -17.73 -2.29 17.01
N ILE A 217 -19.02 -2.48 16.72
CA ILE A 217 -20.13 -2.13 17.62
C ILE A 217 -20.90 -3.40 17.98
N SER A 218 -21.15 -3.64 19.27
CA SER A 218 -22.04 -4.72 19.74
C SER A 218 -23.17 -4.18 20.61
N THR A 219 -24.28 -4.91 20.66
CA THR A 219 -25.35 -4.69 21.65
C THR A 219 -25.01 -5.29 23.03
N SER A 220 -23.91 -6.04 23.14
CA SER A 220 -23.43 -6.65 24.39
C SER A 220 -22.24 -5.89 24.96
N SER A 221 -22.16 -5.84 26.29
CA SER A 221 -21.05 -5.22 27.01
C SER A 221 -19.77 -6.07 27.01
N THR A 222 -19.88 -7.35 26.65
CA THR A 222 -18.74 -8.28 26.61
C THR A 222 -18.13 -8.38 25.21
N ALA A 223 -16.86 -8.76 25.16
CA ALA A 223 -16.08 -8.92 23.94
C ALA A 223 -16.21 -10.32 23.30
N ASP A 224 -17.29 -11.06 23.61
CA ASP A 224 -17.47 -12.44 23.15
C ASP A 224 -17.76 -12.49 21.64
N LEU A 225 -17.05 -13.35 20.91
CA LEU A 225 -17.20 -13.50 19.46
C LEU A 225 -18.57 -14.06 19.04
N SER A 226 -19.31 -14.69 19.96
CA SER A 226 -20.70 -15.14 19.75
C SER A 226 -21.74 -14.02 19.87
N ASN A 227 -21.34 -12.85 20.38
CA ASN A 227 -22.22 -11.69 20.44
C ASN A 227 -22.59 -11.20 19.03
N GLN A 228 -23.69 -10.45 18.97
CA GLN A 228 -24.12 -9.76 17.76
C GLN A 228 -23.37 -8.44 17.61
N TYR A 229 -22.69 -8.27 16.47
CA TYR A 229 -21.98 -7.05 16.10
C TYR A 229 -22.65 -6.40 14.89
N LEU A 230 -22.66 -5.06 14.83
CA LEU A 230 -23.06 -4.34 13.62
C LEU A 230 -22.22 -4.84 12.44
N ALA A 231 -22.87 -5.12 11.33
CA ALA A 231 -22.26 -5.54 10.09
C ALA A 231 -22.94 -4.88 8.89
N ILE A 232 -22.17 -4.69 7.82
CA ILE A 232 -22.70 -4.42 6.48
C ILE A 232 -22.97 -5.75 5.78
N ASP A 233 -24.20 -5.99 5.35
CA ASP A 233 -24.55 -7.20 4.61
C ASP A 233 -24.32 -7.04 3.09
N ASN A 234 -24.55 -8.11 2.32
CA ASN A 234 -24.38 -8.11 0.86
C ASN A 234 -25.37 -7.19 0.12
N SER A 235 -26.42 -6.70 0.79
CA SER A 235 -27.35 -5.69 0.26
C SER A 235 -26.99 -4.28 0.74
N PHE A 236 -25.83 -4.12 1.38
CA PHE A 236 -25.35 -2.89 2.02
C PHE A 236 -26.28 -2.37 3.13
N ALA A 237 -27.09 -3.22 3.75
CA ALA A 237 -27.90 -2.85 4.90
C ALA A 237 -27.11 -2.99 6.22
N ALA A 238 -27.49 -2.19 7.22
CA ALA A 238 -27.01 -2.37 8.58
C ALA A 238 -27.73 -3.57 9.23
N SER A 239 -26.96 -4.58 9.60
CA SER A 239 -27.44 -5.85 10.16
C SER A 239 -26.58 -6.26 11.35
N THR A 240 -26.94 -7.36 12.01
CA THR A 240 -26.07 -7.99 13.02
C THR A 240 -25.42 -9.27 12.51
N SER A 241 -24.16 -9.48 12.86
CA SER A 241 -23.43 -10.73 12.59
C SER A 241 -22.57 -11.14 13.78
N ALA A 242 -22.38 -12.45 13.97
CA ALA A 242 -21.45 -12.99 14.95
C ALA A 242 -20.05 -13.16 14.34
N LEU A 243 -19.02 -13.13 15.18
CA LEU A 243 -17.61 -13.23 14.77
C LEU A 243 -17.02 -14.62 15.02
N THR A 244 -17.87 -15.62 15.27
CA THR A 244 -17.45 -17.01 15.60
C THR A 244 -16.71 -17.70 14.48
N ALA A 245 -16.97 -17.31 13.22
CA ALA A 245 -16.24 -17.81 12.06
C ALA A 245 -14.75 -17.43 12.11
N GLN A 246 -14.41 -16.32 12.76
CA GLN A 246 -13.04 -15.83 12.91
C GLN A 246 -12.26 -15.78 11.58
N THR A 247 -12.92 -15.35 10.51
CA THR A 247 -12.29 -15.13 9.20
C THR A 247 -12.10 -13.65 8.94
N TYR A 248 -11.21 -13.29 8.01
CA TYR A 248 -11.10 -11.91 7.54
C TYR A 248 -12.46 -11.33 7.14
N GLY A 249 -13.26 -12.07 6.36
CA GLY A 249 -14.59 -11.63 5.93
C GLY A 249 -15.53 -11.36 7.10
N SER A 250 -15.58 -12.26 8.08
CA SER A 250 -16.44 -12.07 9.26
C SER A 250 -16.08 -10.81 10.07
N TYR A 251 -14.79 -10.48 10.17
CA TYR A 251 -14.37 -9.25 10.85
C TYR A 251 -14.59 -8.01 10.00
N LEU A 252 -14.21 -8.04 8.72
CA LEU A 252 -14.24 -6.87 7.83
C LEU A 252 -15.65 -6.33 7.59
N GLN A 253 -16.66 -7.21 7.54
CA GLN A 253 -18.06 -6.78 7.46
C GLN A 253 -18.50 -5.94 8.68
N GLY A 254 -17.87 -6.12 9.84
CA GLY A 254 -18.20 -5.39 11.07
C GLY A 254 -17.20 -4.28 11.46
N ILE A 255 -16.12 -4.08 10.73
CA ILE A 255 -15.14 -3.03 11.04
C ILE A 255 -15.54 -1.73 10.34
N PHE A 256 -15.65 -0.67 11.14
CA PHE A 256 -16.01 0.67 10.68
C PHE A 256 -14.98 1.70 11.10
N SER A 257 -14.96 2.83 10.40
CA SER A 257 -14.18 4.02 10.76
C SER A 257 -15.11 5.14 11.25
N ALA A 258 -14.74 5.78 12.36
CA ALA A 258 -15.34 7.05 12.76
C ALA A 258 -14.73 8.16 11.90
N VAL A 259 -15.55 9.06 11.39
CA VAL A 259 -15.06 10.26 10.69
C VAL A 259 -15.71 11.48 11.30
N ALA A 260 -14.90 12.34 11.91
CA ALA A 260 -15.40 13.51 12.61
C ALA A 260 -16.12 14.47 11.64
N ASP A 261 -17.26 15.02 12.08
CA ASP A 261 -17.93 16.08 11.34
C ASP A 261 -17.08 17.36 11.38
N THR A 262 -16.75 17.91 10.20
CA THR A 262 -15.91 19.11 10.11
C THR A 262 -16.55 20.33 10.75
N ALA A 263 -17.89 20.37 10.80
CA ALA A 263 -18.65 21.45 11.43
C ALA A 263 -18.84 21.26 12.95
N ASP A 264 -18.71 20.02 13.45
CA ASP A 264 -18.87 19.70 14.88
C ASP A 264 -18.11 18.42 15.23
N ALA A 265 -16.88 18.56 15.73
CA ALA A 265 -16.03 17.45 16.12
C ALA A 265 -16.58 16.62 17.30
N THR A 266 -17.74 16.96 17.88
CA THR A 266 -18.43 16.06 18.83
C THR A 266 -19.25 14.98 18.15
N GLN A 267 -19.41 15.07 16.82
CA GLN A 267 -20.19 14.16 16.00
C GLN A 267 -19.28 13.41 15.01
N PHE A 268 -19.73 12.24 14.55
CA PHE A 268 -19.02 11.46 13.53
C PHE A 268 -19.97 10.71 12.62
N SER A 269 -19.57 10.48 11.38
CA SER A 269 -20.17 9.47 10.51
C SER A 269 -19.49 8.11 10.73
N ILE A 270 -20.18 7.03 10.33
CA ILE A 270 -19.70 5.65 10.42
C ILE A 270 -19.48 5.13 9.01
N GLU A 271 -18.22 5.04 8.58
CA GLU A 271 -17.81 4.57 7.26
C GLU A 271 -17.45 3.07 7.31
N SER A 272 -17.84 2.29 6.31
CA SER A 272 -17.43 0.88 6.21
C SER A 272 -15.94 0.78 5.89
N GLN A 273 -15.20 -0.11 6.59
CA GLN A 273 -13.81 -0.39 6.23
C GLN A 273 -13.72 -1.31 4.99
N LEU A 274 -14.64 -2.27 4.85
CA LEU A 274 -14.67 -3.17 3.70
C LEU A 274 -15.16 -2.47 2.43
N HIS A 275 -16.08 -1.53 2.55
CA HIS A 275 -16.68 -0.81 1.43
C HIS A 275 -16.55 0.70 1.64
N SER A 276 -15.33 1.24 1.49
CA SER A 276 -14.99 2.60 1.93
C SER A 276 -15.74 3.74 1.23
N VAL A 277 -16.46 3.47 0.14
CA VAL A 277 -17.36 4.46 -0.49
C VAL A 277 -18.76 4.47 0.13
N TYR A 278 -19.04 3.58 1.09
CA TYR A 278 -20.31 3.42 1.79
C TYR A 278 -20.24 3.93 3.24
N THR A 279 -21.24 4.74 3.61
CA THR A 279 -21.35 5.37 4.92
C THR A 279 -22.76 5.17 5.47
N LEU A 280 -22.89 5.02 6.79
CA LEU A 280 -24.17 4.78 7.46
C LEU A 280 -25.12 5.98 7.29
N ASP A 281 -26.28 5.71 6.71
CA ASP A 281 -27.42 6.60 6.48
C ASP A 281 -28.70 5.94 7.02
N TYR A 282 -29.85 6.54 6.77
CA TYR A 282 -31.16 6.02 7.11
C TYR A 282 -32.13 6.01 5.93
N VAL A 283 -33.14 5.15 6.02
CA VAL A 283 -34.22 5.01 5.02
C VAL A 283 -35.56 5.38 5.67
N PRO A 284 -36.04 6.63 5.49
CA PRO A 284 -37.26 7.11 6.15
C PRO A 284 -38.49 6.24 5.85
N LEU A 285 -38.64 5.84 4.58
CA LEU A 285 -39.79 5.04 4.10
C LEU A 285 -39.79 3.60 4.61
N GLN A 286 -38.72 3.16 5.29
CA GLN A 286 -38.62 1.83 5.89
C GLN A 286 -38.55 1.92 7.42
N GLY A 287 -39.35 2.81 8.01
CA GLY A 287 -39.40 2.99 9.46
C GLY A 287 -38.07 3.49 10.05
N ASN A 288 -37.38 4.38 9.32
CA ASN A 288 -36.05 4.89 9.67
C ASN A 288 -34.99 3.78 9.88
N LYS A 289 -35.08 2.68 9.13
CA LYS A 289 -34.05 1.63 9.11
C LYS A 289 -32.70 2.24 8.72
N LEU A 290 -31.61 1.82 9.36
CA LEU A 290 -30.25 2.21 8.99
C LEU A 290 -29.75 1.35 7.82
N ASN A 291 -29.08 1.99 6.87
CA ASN A 291 -28.44 1.35 5.73
C ASN A 291 -27.09 2.02 5.45
N PHE A 292 -26.22 1.36 4.71
CA PHE A 292 -25.03 2.01 4.20
C PHE A 292 -25.31 2.53 2.78
N ALA A 293 -25.10 3.83 2.57
CA ALA A 293 -25.33 4.48 1.29
C ALA A 293 -24.01 4.89 0.61
N ILE A 294 -23.96 4.82 -0.72
CA ILE A 294 -22.82 5.29 -1.51
C ILE A 294 -22.68 6.81 -1.39
N ASN A 295 -21.47 7.27 -1.07
CA ASN A 295 -21.12 8.69 -0.93
C ASN A 295 -19.97 9.13 -1.85
N HIS A 296 -19.12 8.21 -2.30
CA HIS A 296 -17.89 8.53 -3.03
C HIS A 296 -17.72 7.70 -4.32
N ALA A 297 -18.84 7.30 -4.92
CA ALA A 297 -18.88 6.54 -6.18
C ALA A 297 -20.12 6.91 -7.01
N LYS A 298 -20.14 6.53 -8.29
CA LYS A 298 -21.26 6.77 -9.20
C LYS A 298 -22.55 6.20 -8.62
N THR A 299 -23.56 7.05 -8.48
CA THR A 299 -24.86 6.69 -7.88
C THR A 299 -25.96 7.63 -8.39
N THR A 300 -27.21 7.28 -8.11
CA THR A 300 -28.40 8.06 -8.45
C THR A 300 -29.26 8.31 -7.21
N GLY A 301 -30.16 9.28 -7.29
CA GLY A 301 -31.05 9.63 -6.18
C GLY A 301 -30.41 10.63 -5.23
N ALA A 302 -30.76 10.54 -3.94
CA ALA A 302 -30.29 11.45 -2.89
C ALA A 302 -29.67 10.68 -1.70
N PRO A 303 -28.65 9.83 -1.94
CA PRO A 303 -27.94 9.15 -0.87
C PRO A 303 -27.22 10.17 0.02
N GLY A 304 -26.81 9.75 1.21
CA GLY A 304 -26.14 10.62 2.13
C GLY A 304 -25.47 9.87 3.25
N TYR A 305 -25.27 10.55 4.37
CA TYR A 305 -24.82 9.93 5.61
C TYR A 305 -25.38 10.68 6.81
N VAL A 306 -25.55 9.96 7.91
CA VAL A 306 -25.94 10.51 9.21
C VAL A 306 -24.70 10.69 10.08
N THR A 307 -24.63 11.81 10.81
CA THR A 307 -23.68 12.00 11.89
C THR A 307 -24.31 11.62 13.22
N PHE A 308 -23.50 11.05 14.11
CA PHE A 308 -23.92 10.56 15.40
C PHE A 308 -23.12 11.19 16.54
N SER A 309 -23.75 11.34 17.69
CA SER A 309 -23.07 11.53 18.97
C SER A 309 -23.22 10.28 19.83
N TYR A 310 -22.21 9.98 20.63
CA TYR A 310 -22.20 8.79 21.49
C TYR A 310 -22.02 9.16 22.96
N ASN A 311 -22.98 8.76 23.79
CA ASN A 311 -22.88 8.94 25.23
C ASN A 311 -22.20 7.72 25.87
N LYS A 312 -20.95 7.87 26.29
CA LYS A 312 -20.16 6.79 26.90
C LYS A 312 -20.72 6.30 28.25
N THR A 313 -21.56 7.08 28.93
CA THR A 313 -22.14 6.69 30.22
C THR A 313 -23.38 5.81 30.00
N THR A 314 -24.32 6.29 29.19
CA THR A 314 -25.56 5.55 28.89
C THR A 314 -25.38 4.49 27.80
N LYS A 315 -24.26 4.53 27.06
CA LYS A 315 -23.96 3.70 25.89
C LYS A 315 -24.93 3.93 24.73
N ILE A 316 -25.56 5.10 24.66
CA ILE A 316 -26.56 5.41 23.64
C ILE A 316 -25.92 6.19 22.49
N LEU A 317 -26.22 5.76 21.27
CA LEU A 317 -25.86 6.44 20.02
C LEU A 317 -27.07 7.24 19.51
N GLN A 318 -26.87 8.53 19.23
CA GLN A 318 -27.93 9.45 18.83
C GLN A 318 -27.59 10.07 17.46
N ALA A 319 -28.54 10.05 16.53
CA ALA A 319 -28.43 10.72 15.24
C ALA A 319 -28.53 12.25 15.42
N LYS A 320 -27.71 13.02 14.72
CA LYS A 320 -27.62 14.48 14.89
C LYS A 320 -27.94 15.24 13.61
N LYS A 321 -27.10 15.08 12.59
CA LYS A 321 -27.29 15.71 11.27
C LYS A 321 -27.34 14.62 10.20
N ARG A 322 -27.87 14.99 9.05
CA ARG A 322 -27.69 14.23 7.81
C ARG A 322 -27.13 15.14 6.74
N TYR A 323 -26.23 14.61 5.93
CA TYR A 323 -25.75 15.29 4.74
C TYR A 323 -26.17 14.50 3.50
N VAL A 324 -26.67 15.19 2.49
CA VAL A 324 -27.09 14.61 1.21
C VAL A 324 -26.01 14.84 0.16
N LEU A 325 -25.69 13.80 -0.60
CA LEU A 325 -24.83 13.87 -1.77
C LEU A 325 -25.60 14.46 -2.95
N ASN A 326 -25.04 15.51 -3.56
CA ASN A 326 -25.41 15.90 -4.90
C ASN A 326 -24.72 14.96 -5.90
N THR A 327 -25.48 14.10 -6.60
CA THR A 327 -24.91 13.08 -7.51
C THR A 327 -24.37 13.64 -8.83
N THR A 328 -24.50 14.95 -9.07
CA THR A 328 -23.93 15.64 -10.22
C THR A 328 -22.59 16.28 -9.87
N THR A 329 -22.52 17.00 -8.75
CA THR A 329 -21.29 17.69 -8.32
C THR A 329 -20.42 16.86 -7.38
N TYR A 330 -20.95 15.77 -6.84
CA TYR A 330 -20.34 14.91 -5.82
C TYR A 330 -19.89 15.70 -4.58
N THR A 331 -20.71 16.68 -4.18
CA THR A 331 -20.52 17.46 -2.96
C THR A 331 -21.66 17.18 -1.99
N HIS A 332 -21.34 17.18 -0.70
CA HIS A 332 -22.31 17.00 0.37
C HIS A 332 -22.83 18.33 0.89
N SER A 333 -24.13 18.37 1.20
CA SER A 333 -24.79 19.52 1.81
C SER A 333 -25.71 19.08 2.93
N LEU A 334 -25.92 19.94 3.93
CA LEU A 334 -26.77 19.62 5.07
C LEU A 334 -28.22 19.38 4.61
N ASP A 335 -28.80 18.27 5.06
CA ASP A 335 -30.21 17.95 4.85
C ASP A 335 -31.07 18.76 5.84
N ALA A 336 -31.63 19.88 5.38
CA ALA A 336 -32.53 20.70 6.19
C ALA A 336 -33.84 19.97 6.57
N ASN A 337 -34.18 18.88 5.89
CA ASN A 337 -35.42 18.11 6.09
C ASN A 337 -35.18 16.81 6.87
N PHE A 338 -34.05 16.67 7.57
CA PHE A 338 -33.73 15.47 8.34
C PHE A 338 -34.68 15.30 9.56
N SER A 339 -35.78 14.59 9.35
CA SER A 339 -36.85 14.40 10.34
C SER A 339 -36.47 13.54 11.54
N ALA A 340 -35.46 12.67 11.41
CA ALA A 340 -34.95 11.83 12.49
C ALA A 340 -33.79 12.48 13.28
N ALA A 341 -33.63 13.79 13.19
CA ALA A 341 -32.68 14.52 14.02
C ALA A 341 -32.95 14.28 15.52
N ASN A 342 -31.90 13.96 16.27
CA ASN A 342 -31.94 13.61 17.70
C ASN A 342 -32.60 12.28 18.04
N TYR A 343 -32.94 11.45 17.06
CA TYR A 343 -33.43 10.09 17.31
C TYR A 343 -32.27 9.19 17.76
N TYR A 344 -32.60 8.08 18.40
CA TYR A 344 -31.65 7.14 18.99
C TYR A 344 -31.60 5.85 18.19
N VAL A 345 -30.44 5.20 18.17
CA VAL A 345 -30.30 3.90 17.53
C VAL A 345 -31.00 2.81 18.36
N ASN A 346 -31.91 2.08 17.73
CA ASN A 346 -32.54 0.88 18.26
C ASN A 346 -32.13 -0.33 17.40
N VAL A 347 -31.91 -1.46 18.08
CA VAL A 347 -31.65 -2.76 17.45
C VAL A 347 -32.72 -3.74 17.89
N THR A 348 -33.56 -4.17 16.96
CA THR A 348 -34.62 -5.15 17.20
C THR A 348 -34.54 -6.23 16.13
N ASN A 349 -34.47 -7.51 16.53
CA ASN A 349 -34.37 -8.66 15.62
C ASN A 349 -33.25 -8.51 14.56
N GLY A 350 -32.09 -7.99 14.96
CA GLY A 350 -30.94 -7.77 14.07
C GLY A 350 -31.07 -6.56 13.11
N VAL A 351 -32.16 -5.80 13.20
CA VAL A 351 -32.39 -4.61 12.37
C VAL A 351 -32.05 -3.35 13.16
N TYR A 352 -31.16 -2.53 12.61
CA TYR A 352 -30.84 -1.20 13.14
C TYR A 352 -31.83 -0.16 12.60
N SER A 353 -32.35 0.70 13.46
CA SER A 353 -33.28 1.78 13.11
C SER A 353 -33.14 3.00 14.02
N LEU A 354 -33.74 4.13 13.63
CA LEU A 354 -33.81 5.34 14.46
C LEU A 354 -35.18 5.50 15.10
N VAL A 355 -35.20 5.66 16.43
CA VAL A 355 -36.42 5.84 17.24
C VAL A 355 -36.39 7.15 18.03
N ALA A 356 -37.56 7.80 18.18
CA ALA A 356 -37.64 9.11 18.84
C ALA A 356 -37.41 9.06 20.35
N SER A 357 -37.84 7.98 21.02
CA SER A 357 -37.76 7.84 22.48
C SER A 357 -36.44 7.22 22.91
N ILE A 358 -35.74 7.86 23.84
CA ILE A 358 -34.52 7.32 24.45
C ILE A 358 -34.77 6.01 25.21
N ALA A 359 -35.99 5.80 25.73
CA ALA A 359 -36.38 4.57 26.42
C ALA A 359 -36.44 3.36 25.48
N SER A 360 -36.56 3.60 24.16
CA SER A 360 -36.51 2.58 23.12
C SER A 360 -35.10 2.40 22.53
N ALA A 361 -34.10 3.17 22.97
CA ALA A 361 -32.75 3.07 22.46
C ALA A 361 -32.06 1.78 22.94
N THR A 362 -31.15 1.24 22.12
CA THR A 362 -30.33 0.09 22.49
C THR A 362 -28.96 0.58 22.98
N PRO A 363 -28.48 0.14 24.16
CA PRO A 363 -27.09 0.32 24.57
C PRO A 363 -26.13 -0.33 23.55
N LEU A 364 -25.14 0.42 23.09
CA LEU A 364 -24.13 0.01 22.11
C LEU A 364 -22.73 0.15 22.67
N TYR A 365 -21.92 -0.89 22.52
CA TYR A 365 -20.57 -0.99 23.06
C TYR A 365 -19.56 -1.08 21.93
N PHE A 366 -18.51 -0.26 22.00
CA PHE A 366 -17.49 -0.16 20.98
C PHE A 366 -16.25 -0.97 21.37
N PHE A 367 -15.69 -1.70 20.43
CA PHE A 367 -14.47 -2.49 20.58
C PHE A 367 -13.44 -2.11 19.53
N ASN A 368 -12.15 -2.24 19.85
CA ASN A 368 -11.07 -2.00 18.89
C ASN A 368 -11.14 -3.02 17.74
N SER A 369 -10.80 -2.58 16.54
CA SER A 369 -10.60 -3.48 15.40
C SER A 369 -9.55 -4.55 15.69
N PRO A 370 -9.79 -5.83 15.35
CA PRO A 370 -8.79 -6.90 15.45
C PRO A 370 -7.75 -6.86 14.32
N ILE A 371 -8.00 -6.07 13.27
CA ILE A 371 -7.11 -5.86 12.13
C ILE A 371 -6.54 -4.44 12.21
N ASN A 372 -5.21 -4.32 12.06
CA ASN A 372 -4.51 -3.04 12.11
C ASN A 372 -4.54 -2.32 10.75
N PHE A 373 -5.37 -1.29 10.63
CA PHE A 373 -5.44 -0.40 9.47
C PHE A 373 -4.69 0.91 9.64
N ASP A 374 -4.01 1.11 10.77
CA ASP A 374 -3.27 2.34 11.02
C ASP A 374 -2.10 2.47 10.03
N ILE A 375 -1.87 3.70 9.54
CA ILE A 375 -0.73 4.01 8.68
C ILE A 375 0.57 3.68 9.43
N PRO A 376 1.42 2.76 8.91
CA PRO A 376 2.67 2.40 9.55
C PRO A 376 3.58 3.62 9.73
N SER A 377 4.36 3.65 10.80
CA SER A 377 5.29 4.77 11.04
C SER A 377 6.35 4.89 9.92
N ALA A 378 6.69 3.80 9.24
CA ALA A 378 7.55 3.80 8.06
C ALA A 378 6.91 4.55 6.86
N PHE A 379 5.59 4.56 6.75
CA PHE A 379 4.83 5.28 5.72
C PHE A 379 4.47 6.73 6.12
N ASN A 380 4.83 7.12 7.35
CA ASN A 380 4.75 8.49 7.82
C ASN A 380 5.84 8.79 8.86
N PRO A 381 7.14 8.68 8.49
CA PRO A 381 8.25 8.75 9.43
C PRO A 381 8.47 10.15 9.99
N SER A 382 7.95 11.15 9.29
CA SER A 382 7.91 12.57 9.66
C SER A 382 6.72 12.92 10.58
N ALA A 383 5.85 11.95 10.88
CA ALA A 383 4.64 12.14 11.70
C ALA A 383 3.75 13.30 11.20
N VAL A 384 3.58 13.39 9.87
CA VAL A 384 2.69 14.34 9.22
C VAL A 384 1.27 14.17 9.76
N LYS A 385 0.65 15.29 10.12
CA LYS A 385 -0.74 15.33 10.62
C LYS A 385 -1.72 15.13 9.47
N LEU A 386 -2.92 14.64 9.79
CA LEU A 386 -4.00 14.56 8.83
C LEU A 386 -4.39 15.98 8.39
N VAL A 387 -4.41 16.22 7.09
CA VAL A 387 -4.81 17.51 6.52
C VAL A 387 -6.32 17.65 6.45
N SER A 388 -6.83 18.87 6.67
CA SER A 388 -8.26 19.21 6.64
C SER A 388 -8.75 19.65 5.26
N ASN A 389 -7.90 19.59 4.23
CA ASN A 389 -8.25 19.98 2.86
C ASN A 389 -9.50 19.21 2.37
N PRO A 390 -10.41 19.88 1.63
CA PRO A 390 -11.53 19.20 0.99
C PRO A 390 -11.07 18.13 0.00
N ARG A 391 -11.99 17.20 -0.32
CA ARG A 391 -11.75 16.17 -1.33
C ARG A 391 -11.88 16.75 -2.73
N VAL A 392 -11.05 16.29 -3.66
CA VAL A 392 -11.28 16.51 -5.10
C VAL A 392 -12.59 15.84 -5.50
N SER A 393 -13.49 16.56 -6.16
CA SER A 393 -14.72 15.98 -6.69
C SER A 393 -14.43 14.98 -7.81
N ILE A 394 -15.07 13.82 -7.73
CA ILE A 394 -15.01 12.77 -8.77
C ILE A 394 -15.86 13.11 -10.01
N ALA A 395 -16.65 14.19 -9.99
CA ALA A 395 -17.56 14.57 -11.07
C ALA A 395 -16.89 14.65 -12.44
N SER A 396 -15.67 15.20 -12.50
CA SER A 396 -14.91 15.38 -13.74
C SER A 396 -14.22 14.11 -14.23
N TYR A 397 -14.21 13.04 -13.42
CA TYR A 397 -13.44 11.82 -13.66
C TYR A 397 -14.32 10.60 -13.90
N ILE A 398 -15.54 10.59 -13.35
CA ILE A 398 -16.53 9.58 -13.66
C ILE A 398 -16.99 9.79 -15.11
N SER A 399 -16.65 8.85 -15.99
CA SER A 399 -17.15 8.86 -17.36
C SER A 399 -18.67 8.62 -17.40
N GLY A 400 -19.31 9.22 -18.41
CA GLY A 400 -20.67 8.84 -18.79
C GLY A 400 -20.75 7.36 -19.15
N ASP A 401 -19.77 6.88 -19.92
CA ASP A 401 -19.62 5.48 -20.32
C ASP A 401 -19.16 4.61 -19.16
N ASP A 402 -19.70 3.39 -19.06
CA ASP A 402 -19.30 2.39 -18.07
C ASP A 402 -17.97 1.73 -18.50
N PRO A 403 -16.89 1.81 -17.67
CA PRO A 403 -15.62 1.16 -17.95
C PRO A 403 -15.73 -0.35 -18.19
N ILE A 404 -16.64 -1.04 -17.49
CA ILE A 404 -16.87 -2.47 -17.64
C ILE A 404 -17.44 -2.76 -19.03
N VAL A 405 -18.45 -2.01 -19.45
CA VAL A 405 -19.05 -2.13 -20.79
C VAL A 405 -18.02 -1.83 -21.88
N ALA A 406 -17.18 -0.81 -21.68
CA ALA A 406 -16.15 -0.45 -22.65
C ALA A 406 -15.07 -1.53 -22.82
N MET A 407 -14.78 -2.34 -21.79
CA MET A 407 -13.73 -3.36 -21.83
C MET A 407 -14.30 -4.75 -22.13
N GLU A 408 -15.32 -5.19 -21.39
CA GLU A 408 -15.89 -6.53 -21.49
C GLU A 408 -17.16 -6.60 -22.34
N GLY A 409 -17.82 -5.48 -22.65
CA GLY A 409 -19.07 -5.47 -23.41
C GLY A 409 -20.32 -5.43 -22.52
N ALA A 410 -21.45 -5.04 -23.10
CA ALA A 410 -22.71 -4.90 -22.37
C ALA A 410 -23.27 -6.27 -22.01
N LEU A 411 -23.65 -6.49 -20.74
CA LEU A 411 -24.29 -7.72 -20.30
C LEU A 411 -25.70 -7.81 -20.88
N ARG A 412 -26.02 -8.94 -21.52
CA ARG A 412 -27.34 -9.25 -22.08
C ARG A 412 -28.16 -10.05 -21.07
N SER A 413 -29.47 -10.09 -21.28
CA SER A 413 -30.40 -10.83 -20.41
C SER A 413 -30.17 -12.34 -20.39
N ASP A 414 -29.54 -12.90 -21.43
CA ASP A 414 -29.15 -14.31 -21.51
C ASP A 414 -27.81 -14.63 -20.80
N GLY A 415 -27.20 -13.63 -20.15
CA GLY A 415 -25.91 -13.76 -19.45
C GLY A 415 -24.68 -13.66 -20.37
N THR A 416 -24.87 -13.50 -21.68
CA THR A 416 -23.76 -13.24 -22.62
C THR A 416 -23.38 -11.76 -22.66
N ARG A 417 -22.22 -11.42 -23.24
CA ARG A 417 -21.80 -10.03 -23.43
C ARG A 417 -21.82 -9.62 -24.90
N ASP A 418 -22.30 -8.40 -25.16
CA ASP A 418 -22.20 -7.75 -26.46
C ASP A 418 -20.79 -7.17 -26.66
N MET A 419 -19.98 -7.88 -27.45
CA MET A 419 -18.60 -7.51 -27.72
C MET A 419 -18.45 -6.49 -28.88
N SER A 420 -19.53 -6.04 -29.52
CA SER A 420 -19.45 -5.25 -30.75
C SER A 420 -18.80 -3.87 -30.57
N ARG A 421 -18.83 -3.33 -29.35
CA ARG A 421 -18.35 -1.98 -29.02
C ARG A 421 -17.17 -1.93 -28.05
N ILE A 422 -16.59 -3.09 -27.71
CA ILE A 422 -15.47 -3.09 -26.77
C ILE A 422 -14.25 -2.39 -27.37
N LYS A 423 -13.38 -1.87 -26.48
CA LYS A 423 -12.14 -1.20 -26.86
C LYS A 423 -11.09 -2.14 -27.46
N LEU A 424 -11.22 -3.46 -27.35
CA LEU A 424 -10.32 -4.49 -27.91
C LEU A 424 -10.91 -5.20 -29.15
N ARG A 425 -11.98 -4.68 -29.76
CA ARG A 425 -12.69 -5.34 -30.88
C ARG A 425 -11.85 -5.47 -32.17
N ASP A 426 -10.86 -4.61 -32.31
CA ASP A 426 -9.94 -4.47 -33.44
C ASP A 426 -8.71 -5.39 -33.34
N LEU A 427 -8.65 -6.25 -32.32
CA LEU A 427 -7.62 -7.26 -32.20
C LEU A 427 -7.61 -8.19 -33.44
N LYS A 428 -6.43 -8.57 -33.94
CA LYS A 428 -6.29 -9.55 -35.03
C LYS A 428 -6.92 -10.90 -34.68
N ASP A 429 -7.52 -11.55 -35.66
CA ASP A 429 -8.29 -12.79 -35.47
C ASP A 429 -7.50 -13.90 -34.76
N VAL A 430 -6.19 -14.00 -35.03
CA VAL A 430 -5.29 -14.99 -34.40
C VAL A 430 -5.21 -14.86 -32.87
N TYR A 431 -5.51 -13.68 -32.31
CA TYR A 431 -5.46 -13.45 -30.87
C TYR A 431 -6.85 -13.41 -30.20
N LYS A 432 -7.94 -13.27 -30.97
CA LYS A 432 -9.31 -13.08 -30.42
C LYS A 432 -9.79 -14.21 -29.52
N THR A 433 -9.40 -15.45 -29.80
CA THR A 433 -9.82 -16.62 -29.01
C THR A 433 -9.28 -16.59 -27.57
N GLN A 434 -8.17 -15.89 -27.32
CA GLN A 434 -7.59 -15.73 -25.97
C GLN A 434 -8.41 -14.80 -25.08
N ILE A 435 -9.28 -13.94 -25.65
CA ILE A 435 -10.09 -12.94 -24.94
C ILE A 435 -11.59 -13.10 -25.18
N ALA A 436 -12.03 -14.25 -25.70
CA ALA A 436 -13.44 -14.51 -26.01
C ALA A 436 -14.34 -14.51 -24.76
N THR A 437 -13.77 -14.65 -23.57
CA THR A 437 -14.47 -14.58 -22.28
C THR A 437 -13.58 -13.87 -21.27
N ALA A 438 -14.14 -12.94 -20.50
CA ALA A 438 -13.42 -12.22 -19.46
C ALA A 438 -13.21 -13.10 -18.21
N GLY A 439 -12.03 -12.98 -17.59
CA GLY A 439 -11.64 -13.76 -16.42
C GLY A 439 -11.26 -15.21 -16.73
N VAL A 440 -11.25 -16.07 -15.70
CA VAL A 440 -10.88 -17.48 -15.83
C VAL A 440 -11.87 -18.24 -16.72
N ASN A 441 -11.37 -18.82 -17.81
CA ASN A 441 -12.16 -19.64 -18.71
C ASN A 441 -11.30 -20.72 -19.40
N ALA A 442 -11.78 -21.96 -19.43
CA ALA A 442 -11.04 -23.11 -19.96
C ALA A 442 -10.70 -22.97 -21.45
N ALA A 443 -11.61 -22.46 -22.28
CA ALA A 443 -11.37 -22.30 -23.73
C ALA A 443 -10.33 -21.21 -24.00
N THR A 444 -10.42 -20.07 -23.32
CA THR A 444 -9.41 -19.00 -23.45
C THR A 444 -8.04 -19.43 -22.96
N LYS A 445 -7.99 -20.27 -21.91
CA LYS A 445 -6.75 -20.87 -21.40
C LYS A 445 -6.09 -21.77 -22.45
N VAL A 446 -6.85 -22.67 -23.08
CA VAL A 446 -6.34 -23.52 -24.16
C VAL A 446 -5.76 -22.68 -25.31
N ALA A 447 -6.46 -21.63 -25.71
CA ALA A 447 -5.98 -20.72 -26.76
C ALA A 447 -4.68 -20.00 -26.36
N ALA A 448 -4.59 -19.51 -25.13
CA ALA A 448 -3.41 -18.83 -24.61
C ALA A 448 -2.20 -19.78 -24.47
N ASP A 449 -2.43 -21.01 -24.01
CA ASP A 449 -1.39 -22.03 -23.89
C ASP A 449 -0.83 -22.46 -25.26
N ALA A 450 -1.69 -22.55 -26.28
CA ALA A 450 -1.26 -22.81 -27.66
C ALA A 450 -0.41 -21.65 -28.22
N MET A 451 -0.78 -20.40 -27.91
CA MET A 451 -0.01 -19.22 -28.33
C MET A 451 1.36 -19.17 -27.62
N LEU A 452 1.44 -19.50 -26.32
CA LEU A 452 2.72 -19.60 -25.60
C LEU A 452 3.66 -20.63 -26.23
N LEU A 453 3.15 -21.80 -26.63
CA LEU A 453 3.93 -22.83 -27.33
C LEU A 453 4.42 -22.32 -28.69
N THR A 454 3.57 -21.61 -29.42
CA THR A 454 3.93 -20.98 -30.70
C THR A 454 5.05 -19.98 -30.50
N ILE A 455 4.91 -19.08 -29.52
CA ILE A 455 5.92 -18.09 -29.16
C ILE A 455 7.26 -18.75 -28.85
N LYS A 456 7.28 -19.77 -27.99
CA LYS A 456 8.50 -20.49 -27.61
C LYS A 456 9.18 -21.08 -28.86
N SER A 457 8.42 -21.80 -29.69
CA SER A 457 8.94 -22.39 -30.92
C SER A 457 9.49 -21.36 -31.90
N THR A 458 8.80 -20.22 -32.08
CA THR A 458 9.24 -19.16 -32.98
C THR A 458 10.55 -18.53 -32.50
N ILE A 459 10.64 -18.19 -31.22
CA ILE A 459 11.81 -17.52 -30.65
C ILE A 459 13.03 -18.44 -30.65
N GLU A 460 12.86 -19.72 -30.33
CA GLU A 460 13.95 -20.71 -30.39
C GLU A 460 14.43 -20.94 -31.83
N ALA A 461 13.52 -20.98 -32.82
CA ALA A 461 13.86 -21.11 -34.23
C ALA A 461 14.66 -19.90 -34.78
N GLU A 462 14.45 -18.71 -34.22
CA GLU A 462 15.24 -17.51 -34.51
C GLU A 462 16.58 -17.45 -33.76
N GLY A 463 16.92 -18.47 -32.97
CA GLY A 463 18.10 -18.46 -32.08
C GLY A 463 17.98 -17.45 -30.93
N GLY A 464 16.78 -16.95 -30.65
CA GLY A 464 16.47 -16.11 -29.51
C GLY A 464 16.09 -16.92 -28.28
N ASN A 465 15.86 -16.22 -27.16
CA ASN A 465 15.36 -16.82 -25.92
C ASN A 465 14.24 -15.96 -25.34
N LEU A 466 13.26 -16.62 -24.71
CA LEU A 466 12.36 -15.96 -23.78
C LEU A 466 13.12 -15.58 -22.51
N ARG A 467 12.68 -14.54 -21.82
CA ARG A 467 13.27 -14.12 -20.54
C ARG A 467 13.00 -15.14 -19.43
N TYR A 468 11.82 -15.73 -19.43
CA TYR A 468 11.41 -16.78 -18.49
C TYR A 468 10.78 -17.95 -19.24
N ASP A 469 10.68 -19.10 -18.56
CA ASP A 469 9.91 -20.23 -19.09
C ASP A 469 8.41 -19.88 -19.24
N ILE A 470 7.74 -20.53 -20.19
CA ILE A 470 6.31 -20.31 -20.46
C ILE A 470 5.42 -20.64 -19.25
N ALA A 471 5.87 -21.49 -18.32
CA ALA A 471 5.17 -21.79 -17.08
C ALA A 471 4.96 -20.55 -16.21
N LEU A 472 5.93 -19.63 -16.16
CA LEU A 472 5.81 -18.38 -15.41
C LEU A 472 4.66 -17.52 -15.96
N TYR A 473 4.65 -17.29 -17.28
CA TYR A 473 3.61 -16.48 -17.93
C TYR A 473 2.22 -17.13 -17.86
N ARG A 474 2.14 -18.45 -18.03
CA ARG A 474 0.91 -19.22 -17.85
C ARG A 474 0.33 -19.07 -16.45
N ASN A 475 1.16 -19.31 -15.42
CA ASN A 475 0.70 -19.28 -14.04
C ASN A 475 0.32 -17.86 -13.60
N PHE A 476 1.06 -16.84 -14.05
CA PHE A 476 0.69 -15.44 -13.83
C PHE A 476 -0.67 -15.12 -14.45
N ARG A 477 -0.87 -15.46 -15.73
CA ARG A 477 -2.14 -15.24 -16.43
C ARG A 477 -3.31 -15.85 -15.66
N ASP A 478 -3.22 -17.14 -15.35
CA ASP A 478 -4.35 -17.89 -14.79
C ASP A 478 -4.76 -17.37 -13.41
N GLN A 479 -3.80 -16.97 -12.59
CA GLN A 479 -4.08 -16.45 -11.25
C GLN A 479 -4.48 -14.97 -11.23
N ALA A 480 -3.89 -14.13 -12.09
CA ALA A 480 -4.31 -12.73 -12.22
C ALA A 480 -5.77 -12.61 -12.70
N LEU A 481 -6.19 -13.47 -13.65
CA LEU A 481 -7.58 -13.51 -14.15
C LEU A 481 -8.60 -13.98 -13.11
N ALA A 482 -8.16 -14.59 -12.00
CA ALA A 482 -9.04 -15.05 -10.92
C ALA A 482 -9.45 -13.92 -9.97
N GLY A 483 -8.76 -12.76 -10.01
CA GLY A 483 -9.04 -11.62 -9.15
C GLY A 483 -10.42 -11.01 -9.38
N LYS A 484 -11.16 -10.81 -8.29
CA LYS A 484 -12.47 -10.14 -8.27
C LYS A 484 -12.47 -8.99 -7.29
N LEU A 485 -13.14 -7.90 -7.64
CA LEU A 485 -13.31 -6.76 -6.72
C LEU A 485 -14.30 -7.16 -5.62
N GLU A 486 -13.82 -7.37 -4.39
CA GLU A 486 -14.70 -7.65 -3.24
C GLU A 486 -14.88 -6.43 -2.32
N SER A 487 -14.27 -5.31 -2.67
CA SER A 487 -14.38 -4.04 -1.95
C SER A 487 -14.92 -2.95 -2.85
N ALA A 488 -16.08 -2.39 -2.51
CA ALA A 488 -16.54 -1.13 -3.06
C ALA A 488 -15.71 0.05 -2.49
N SER A 489 -14.49 0.20 -2.98
CA SER A 489 -13.54 1.25 -2.59
C SER A 489 -13.10 2.16 -3.74
N ILE A 490 -13.57 1.91 -4.97
CA ILE A 490 -13.26 2.68 -6.17
C ILE A 490 -14.55 3.10 -6.88
N ALA A 491 -14.61 4.34 -7.36
CA ALA A 491 -15.75 4.80 -8.14
C ALA A 491 -15.80 4.09 -9.50
N ASN A 492 -17.02 3.77 -9.96
CA ASN A 492 -17.32 2.91 -11.12
C ASN A 492 -16.94 1.42 -10.94
N GLY A 493 -16.41 1.03 -9.78
CA GLY A 493 -16.23 -0.38 -9.45
C GLY A 493 -17.53 -1.02 -8.97
N VAL A 494 -17.76 -2.26 -9.40
CA VAL A 494 -18.87 -3.10 -8.99
C VAL A 494 -18.32 -4.34 -8.28
N VAL A 495 -18.81 -4.63 -7.07
CA VAL A 495 -18.42 -5.85 -6.34
C VAL A 495 -18.71 -7.09 -7.20
N GLY A 496 -17.75 -8.01 -7.27
CA GLY A 496 -17.78 -9.21 -8.11
C GLY A 496 -17.27 -9.04 -9.55
N GLN A 497 -16.94 -7.81 -9.99
CA GLN A 497 -16.32 -7.59 -11.31
C GLN A 497 -14.90 -8.19 -11.35
N ASN A 498 -14.40 -8.54 -12.54
CA ASN A 498 -12.97 -8.82 -12.72
C ASN A 498 -12.15 -7.57 -12.40
N ILE A 499 -10.99 -7.69 -11.76
CA ILE A 499 -10.01 -6.59 -11.69
C ILE A 499 -9.06 -6.60 -12.90
N VAL A 500 -8.84 -7.80 -13.45
CA VAL A 500 -8.08 -8.08 -14.67
C VAL A 500 -8.94 -8.98 -15.57
N PRO A 501 -9.71 -8.42 -16.52
CA PRO A 501 -10.57 -9.24 -17.37
C PRO A 501 -9.84 -10.00 -18.47
N PHE A 502 -8.71 -9.48 -18.98
CA PHE A 502 -8.02 -10.11 -20.11
C PHE A 502 -6.50 -10.10 -19.95
N ILE A 503 -5.90 -11.26 -20.19
CA ILE A 503 -4.47 -11.42 -20.45
C ILE A 503 -4.33 -12.33 -21.67
N TYR A 504 -3.61 -11.86 -22.68
CA TYR A 504 -3.37 -12.58 -23.93
C TYR A 504 -1.92 -12.38 -24.38
N PHE A 505 -1.47 -13.26 -25.28
CA PHE A 505 -0.11 -13.25 -25.79
C PHE A 505 -0.09 -12.88 -27.27
N THR A 506 0.83 -12.01 -27.66
CA THR A 506 1.08 -11.64 -29.06
C THR A 506 2.44 -12.16 -29.51
N ASN A 507 2.61 -12.41 -30.79
CA ASN A 507 3.86 -12.92 -31.38
C ASN A 507 4.12 -12.23 -32.72
N GLU A 508 4.33 -10.93 -32.70
CA GLU A 508 4.48 -10.13 -33.92
C GLU A 508 5.94 -9.92 -34.28
N ALA A 509 6.23 -9.95 -35.59
CA ALA A 509 7.54 -9.61 -36.11
C ALA A 509 7.68 -8.11 -36.40
N ASP A 510 8.91 -7.61 -36.22
CA ASP A 510 9.33 -6.34 -36.79
C ASP A 510 9.48 -6.42 -38.32
N ASN A 511 9.92 -5.33 -38.94
CA ASN A 511 10.10 -5.28 -40.39
C ASN A 511 11.31 -6.11 -40.88
N ALA A 512 12.18 -6.57 -39.98
CA ALA A 512 13.28 -7.47 -40.28
C ALA A 512 12.88 -8.95 -40.13
N GLY A 513 11.63 -9.23 -39.74
CA GLY A 513 11.14 -10.58 -39.51
C GLY A 513 11.45 -11.15 -38.13
N VAL A 514 12.01 -10.34 -37.21
CA VAL A 514 12.35 -10.76 -35.84
C VAL A 514 11.13 -10.65 -34.94
N HIS A 515 10.78 -11.74 -34.26
CA HIS A 515 9.60 -11.77 -33.40
C HIS A 515 9.84 -11.10 -32.03
N HIS A 516 8.87 -10.30 -31.61
CA HIS A 516 8.83 -9.59 -30.33
C HIS A 516 7.53 -9.92 -29.59
N PRO A 517 7.48 -11.06 -28.88
CA PRO A 517 6.30 -11.48 -28.15
C PRO A 517 6.06 -10.62 -26.90
N PHE A 518 4.79 -10.33 -26.63
CA PHE A 518 4.34 -9.64 -25.43
C PHE A 518 3.24 -10.43 -24.74
N MET A 519 3.27 -10.43 -23.41
CA MET A 519 2.08 -10.65 -22.60
C MET A 519 1.36 -9.30 -22.47
N VAL A 520 0.11 -9.24 -22.89
CA VAL A 520 -0.70 -8.02 -22.87
C VAL A 520 -1.81 -8.19 -21.84
N MET A 521 -1.89 -7.26 -20.90
CA MET A 521 -2.80 -7.27 -19.76
C MET A 521 -3.73 -6.07 -19.83
N ALA A 522 -5.03 -6.32 -19.90
CA ALA A 522 -6.07 -5.31 -19.77
C ALA A 522 -6.61 -5.33 -18.33
N SER A 523 -6.66 -4.17 -17.67
CA SER A 523 -7.10 -4.07 -16.28
C SER A 523 -7.89 -2.79 -16.00
N TYR A 524 -8.52 -2.78 -14.83
CA TYR A 524 -9.31 -1.65 -14.32
C TYR A 524 -8.53 -0.72 -13.38
N ASN A 525 -7.22 -0.94 -13.23
CA ASN A 525 -6.34 -0.19 -12.35
C ASN A 525 -6.92 -0.01 -10.93
N THR A 526 -7.29 -1.13 -10.31
CA THR A 526 -7.90 -1.16 -8.98
C THR A 526 -7.30 -2.31 -8.18
N SER A 527 -7.27 -2.18 -6.86
CA SER A 527 -7.09 -3.33 -6.00
C SER A 527 -8.42 -4.07 -5.83
N ASP A 528 -8.36 -5.38 -5.55
CA ASP A 528 -9.52 -6.23 -5.25
C ASP A 528 -10.11 -5.98 -3.83
N LYS A 529 -9.34 -5.29 -2.98
CA LYS A 529 -9.54 -5.15 -1.54
C LYS A 529 -9.60 -3.65 -1.11
N PRO A 530 -9.96 -3.35 0.16
CA PRO A 530 -10.02 -1.96 0.63
C PRO A 530 -8.68 -1.22 0.48
N ASN A 531 -8.72 -0.02 -0.10
CA ASN A 531 -7.51 0.73 -0.44
C ASN A 531 -6.96 1.63 0.69
N GLY A 532 -7.77 2.01 1.69
CA GLY A 532 -7.33 2.84 2.82
C GLY A 532 -6.97 4.30 2.47
N LEU A 533 -7.43 4.85 1.34
CA LEU A 533 -7.13 6.23 0.92
C LEU A 533 -7.61 7.28 1.92
N ASN A 534 -8.72 6.99 2.62
CA ASN A 534 -9.31 7.89 3.61
C ASN A 534 -8.37 8.20 4.79
N ASP A 535 -7.39 7.34 5.07
CA ASP A 535 -6.47 7.48 6.21
C ASP A 535 -5.14 8.17 5.85
N ILE A 536 -4.92 8.51 4.57
CA ILE A 536 -3.71 9.21 4.11
C ILE A 536 -3.60 10.56 4.81
N ARG A 537 -2.44 10.83 5.41
CA ARG A 537 -2.23 12.03 6.23
C ARG A 537 -2.14 13.28 5.38
N ARG A 538 -1.35 13.26 4.31
CA ARG A 538 -1.19 14.38 3.38
C ARG A 538 -1.31 13.83 1.95
N PRO A 539 -2.52 13.58 1.42
CA PRO A 539 -2.68 13.02 0.08
C PRO A 539 -2.19 14.00 -0.99
N PRO A 540 -1.90 13.55 -2.23
CA PRO A 540 -1.57 14.45 -3.32
C PRO A 540 -2.63 15.55 -3.52
N GLY A 541 -2.16 16.77 -3.81
CA GLY A 541 -3.01 17.94 -4.04
C GLY A 541 -3.58 17.98 -5.47
N ALA A 542 -4.74 18.62 -5.60
CA ALA A 542 -5.36 18.95 -6.88
C ALA A 542 -4.45 19.83 -7.76
N MET A 543 -4.79 19.93 -9.04
CA MET A 543 -4.13 20.88 -9.94
C MET A 543 -4.33 22.32 -9.45
N PRO A 544 -3.29 23.19 -9.55
CA PRO A 544 -3.43 24.60 -9.27
C PRO A 544 -4.60 25.23 -10.04
N THR A 545 -5.41 26.03 -9.36
CA THR A 545 -6.47 26.84 -9.95
C THR A 545 -6.03 28.31 -10.03
N ALA A 546 -6.77 29.14 -10.77
CA ALA A 546 -6.51 30.59 -10.82
C ALA A 546 -6.58 31.26 -9.43
N THR A 547 -7.33 30.67 -8.50
CA THR A 547 -7.55 31.20 -7.14
C THR A 547 -6.73 30.50 -6.07
N CYS A 548 -6.10 29.35 -6.36
CA CYS A 548 -5.26 28.64 -5.42
C CYS A 548 -4.13 27.87 -6.13
N SER A 549 -2.89 28.26 -5.86
CA SER A 549 -1.68 27.64 -6.42
C SER A 549 -0.79 26.93 -5.37
N LYS A 550 -1.30 26.74 -4.16
CA LYS A 550 -0.59 26.12 -3.04
C LYS A 550 -1.37 24.93 -2.49
N TYR A 551 -0.65 23.95 -1.95
CA TYR A 551 -1.26 22.79 -1.32
C TYR A 551 -2.27 23.16 -0.22
N ASP A 552 -1.93 24.14 0.64
CA ASP A 552 -2.72 24.46 1.83
C ASP A 552 -4.15 24.96 1.54
N CYS A 553 -4.39 25.53 0.35
CA CYS A 553 -5.73 26.01 -0.05
C CYS A 553 -6.41 25.10 -1.09
N GLY A 554 -5.74 24.03 -1.55
CA GLY A 554 -6.23 23.16 -2.62
C GLY A 554 -6.97 21.95 -2.10
N ASP A 555 -7.76 21.31 -2.97
CA ASP A 555 -8.38 20.03 -2.66
C ASP A 555 -7.34 18.89 -2.71
N VAL A 556 -7.65 17.75 -2.09
CA VAL A 556 -6.76 16.57 -2.04
C VAL A 556 -7.45 15.30 -2.55
N THR A 557 -6.67 14.40 -3.13
CA THR A 557 -7.15 13.14 -3.71
C THR A 557 -7.34 12.07 -2.62
N ARG A 558 -8.59 11.82 -2.22
CA ARG A 558 -8.95 10.76 -1.26
C ARG A 558 -9.83 9.66 -1.83
N ASP A 559 -10.23 9.82 -3.08
CA ASP A 559 -11.10 8.91 -3.81
C ASP A 559 -10.37 8.45 -5.08
N ALA A 560 -10.69 7.25 -5.55
CA ALA A 560 -10.15 6.68 -6.79
C ALA A 560 -11.29 6.43 -7.78
N VAL A 561 -11.00 6.53 -9.07
CA VAL A 561 -11.94 6.20 -10.16
C VAL A 561 -11.32 5.10 -11.01
N GLN A 562 -12.13 4.13 -11.40
CA GLN A 562 -11.71 3.03 -12.27
C GLN A 562 -11.14 3.54 -13.59
N ASN A 563 -9.94 3.09 -13.96
CA ASN A 563 -9.29 3.46 -15.23
C ASN A 563 -9.05 2.22 -16.08
N LEU A 564 -9.15 2.38 -17.41
CA LEU A 564 -8.83 1.31 -18.34
C LEU A 564 -7.36 1.36 -18.70
N VAL A 565 -6.61 0.32 -18.33
CA VAL A 565 -5.19 0.16 -18.60
C VAL A 565 -4.98 -1.00 -19.57
N LEU A 566 -4.02 -0.83 -20.48
CA LEU A 566 -3.53 -1.89 -21.36
C LEU A 566 -2.00 -1.92 -21.27
N SER A 567 -1.45 -2.87 -20.54
CA SER A 567 -0.01 -2.99 -20.32
C SER A 567 0.57 -4.09 -21.21
N LYS A 568 1.66 -3.79 -21.90
CA LYS A 568 2.44 -4.78 -22.64
C LYS A 568 3.73 -5.11 -21.89
N ILE A 569 3.98 -6.40 -21.71
CA ILE A 569 5.12 -6.92 -20.94
C ILE A 569 5.95 -7.77 -21.92
N PRO A 570 7.18 -7.35 -22.27
CA PRO A 570 7.99 -8.05 -23.26
C PRO A 570 8.42 -9.42 -22.72
N MET A 571 8.29 -10.44 -23.56
CA MET A 571 8.65 -11.82 -23.20
C MET A 571 10.02 -12.22 -23.75
N ARG A 572 10.48 -11.60 -24.85
CA ARG A 572 11.82 -11.85 -25.40
C ARG A 572 12.89 -11.32 -24.43
N SER A 573 13.97 -12.07 -24.27
CA SER A 573 15.13 -11.60 -23.53
C SER A 573 15.95 -10.62 -24.39
N TYR A 574 15.83 -9.33 -24.09
CA TYR A 574 16.67 -8.28 -24.70
C TYR A 574 18.00 -8.08 -23.96
N GLY A 575 18.27 -8.88 -22.92
CA GLY A 575 19.41 -8.73 -22.03
C GLY A 575 19.16 -7.78 -20.85
N LEU A 576 20.21 -7.55 -20.07
CA LEU A 576 20.23 -6.70 -18.88
C LEU A 576 21.29 -5.60 -19.04
N VAL A 577 21.04 -4.44 -18.44
CA VAL A 577 22.02 -3.34 -18.36
C VAL A 577 23.00 -3.55 -17.21
N SER A 578 24.22 -3.05 -17.37
CA SER A 578 25.22 -3.00 -16.29
C SER A 578 25.14 -1.69 -15.51
N THR A 579 24.68 -0.61 -16.14
CA THR A 579 24.52 0.73 -15.54
C THR A 579 23.18 1.36 -15.93
N VAL A 580 22.67 2.28 -15.10
CA VAL A 580 21.31 2.83 -15.28
C VAL A 580 21.15 3.59 -16.61
N GLU A 581 22.20 4.27 -17.07
CA GLU A 581 22.16 5.13 -18.27
C GLU A 581 22.27 4.36 -19.59
N GLU A 582 22.56 3.06 -19.57
CA GLU A 582 22.45 2.21 -20.77
C GLU A 582 21.01 2.18 -21.29
N ASN A 583 20.03 2.22 -20.39
CA ASN A 583 18.64 2.47 -20.76
C ASN A 583 18.46 3.97 -21.00
N SER A 584 18.17 4.35 -22.24
CA SER A 584 18.12 5.76 -22.65
C SER A 584 16.69 6.27 -22.68
N PHE A 585 16.49 7.46 -22.12
CA PHE A 585 15.26 8.24 -22.31
C PHE A 585 15.31 9.05 -23.62
N GLY A 586 16.46 9.12 -24.30
CA GLY A 586 16.64 10.01 -25.45
C GLY A 586 16.34 11.47 -25.08
N SER A 587 15.46 12.12 -25.85
CA SER A 587 14.95 13.47 -25.55
C SER A 587 13.80 13.51 -24.54
N ARG A 588 13.35 12.34 -24.04
CA ARG A 588 12.22 12.25 -23.12
C ARG A 588 12.65 12.61 -21.69
N PRO A 589 11.73 13.17 -20.90
CA PRO A 589 12.01 13.48 -19.51
C PRO A 589 12.00 12.23 -18.61
N SER A 590 13.02 12.07 -17.78
CA SER A 590 13.05 11.18 -16.60
C SER A 590 12.76 11.96 -15.31
N LEU A 591 12.52 11.27 -14.19
CA LEU A 591 12.37 11.93 -12.87
C LEU A 591 13.55 12.85 -12.55
N LYS A 592 14.78 12.42 -12.86
CA LYS A 592 15.98 13.24 -12.70
C LYS A 592 15.87 14.58 -13.44
N THR A 593 15.47 14.55 -14.71
CA THR A 593 15.34 15.77 -15.51
C THR A 593 14.15 16.63 -15.09
N ASP A 594 13.05 16.00 -14.66
CA ASP A 594 11.84 16.68 -14.19
C ASP A 594 12.13 17.49 -12.91
N ALA A 595 12.90 16.89 -11.99
CA ALA A 595 13.40 17.51 -10.78
C ALA A 595 14.54 18.53 -11.03
N ARG A 596 14.99 18.69 -12.28
CA ARG A 596 16.16 19.51 -12.66
C ARG A 596 17.42 19.14 -11.88
N TYR A 597 17.57 17.86 -11.53
CA TYR A 597 18.69 17.37 -10.74
C TYR A 597 19.93 17.14 -11.62
N THR A 598 21.03 17.80 -11.27
CA THR A 598 22.29 17.76 -12.03
C THR A 598 23.30 16.72 -11.53
N GLY A 599 22.98 15.99 -10.45
CA GLY A 599 23.85 14.95 -9.90
C GLY A 599 23.83 13.64 -10.68
N ALA A 600 24.44 12.61 -10.10
CA ALA A 600 24.54 11.29 -10.73
C ALA A 600 23.17 10.61 -10.90
N SER A 601 23.05 9.83 -11.97
CA SER A 601 21.90 8.95 -12.19
C SER A 601 21.99 7.75 -11.24
N THR A 602 20.85 7.33 -10.69
CA THR A 602 20.72 6.22 -9.74
C THR A 602 19.51 5.37 -10.10
N THR A 603 19.38 4.20 -9.47
CA THR A 603 18.22 3.32 -9.64
C THR A 603 16.90 3.93 -9.17
N TYR A 604 16.93 5.07 -8.47
CA TYR A 604 15.74 5.81 -8.02
C TYR A 604 15.38 6.98 -8.94
N ASN A 605 16.36 7.74 -9.41
CA ASN A 605 16.10 8.98 -10.18
C ASN A 605 16.11 8.79 -11.70
N TRP A 606 16.74 7.71 -12.19
CA TRP A 606 16.74 7.35 -13.62
C TRP A 606 15.53 6.49 -13.96
N ALA A 607 14.36 7.07 -13.75
CA ALA A 607 13.07 6.39 -13.82
C ALA A 607 12.06 7.21 -14.65
N SER A 608 11.03 6.53 -15.14
CA SER A 608 9.87 7.18 -15.77
C SER A 608 9.20 8.17 -14.80
N ARG A 609 8.57 9.22 -15.34
CA ARG A 609 7.74 10.13 -14.54
C ARG A 609 6.38 9.53 -14.15
N ALA A 610 6.03 8.38 -14.69
CA ALA A 610 4.80 7.66 -14.37
C ALA A 610 5.09 6.18 -14.09
N ALA A 611 4.15 5.29 -14.40
CA ALA A 611 4.27 3.87 -14.10
C ALA A 611 5.52 3.24 -14.72
N ASN A 612 6.25 2.47 -13.92
CA ASN A 612 7.40 1.68 -14.34
C ASN A 612 7.13 0.15 -14.32
N GLY A 613 5.96 -0.26 -13.85
CA GLY A 613 5.51 -1.64 -13.90
C GLY A 613 4.00 -1.78 -13.68
N ILE A 614 3.56 -3.04 -13.64
CA ILE A 614 2.17 -3.46 -13.44
C ILE A 614 2.13 -4.59 -12.42
N ALA A 615 1.25 -4.47 -11.42
CA ALA A 615 1.04 -5.48 -10.41
C ALA A 615 0.07 -6.57 -10.90
N VAL A 616 0.08 -7.72 -10.24
CA VAL A 616 -0.77 -8.88 -10.56
C VAL A 616 -2.26 -8.57 -10.43
N ASP A 617 -2.64 -7.65 -9.55
CA ASP A 617 -4.03 -7.18 -9.42
C ASP A 617 -4.42 -6.16 -10.51
N GLY A 618 -3.51 -5.87 -11.45
CA GLY A 618 -3.72 -4.95 -12.55
C GLY A 618 -3.56 -3.49 -12.18
N MET A 619 -3.07 -3.18 -10.97
CA MET A 619 -2.77 -1.82 -10.55
C MET A 619 -1.37 -1.38 -10.98
N LEU A 620 -1.26 -0.13 -11.43
CA LEU A 620 0.02 0.43 -11.87
C LEU A 620 1.02 0.52 -10.70
N ILE A 621 2.29 0.25 -11.01
CA ILE A 621 3.42 0.45 -10.08
C ILE A 621 4.19 1.68 -10.55
N TYR A 622 4.35 2.66 -9.66
CA TYR A 622 5.13 3.87 -9.90
C TYR A 622 6.48 3.78 -9.16
N PRO A 623 7.48 4.55 -9.61
CA PRO A 623 8.76 4.67 -8.90
C PRO A 623 8.58 5.06 -7.44
N ALA A 624 9.50 4.62 -6.58
CA ALA A 624 9.46 4.97 -5.16
C ALA A 624 9.63 6.48 -4.89
N PHE A 625 10.25 7.20 -5.84
CA PHE A 625 10.48 8.65 -5.77
C PHE A 625 9.43 9.39 -6.58
N ASN A 626 8.97 10.52 -6.05
CA ASN A 626 8.15 11.47 -6.82
C ASN A 626 9.02 12.39 -7.69
N ASN A 627 8.37 13.30 -8.42
CA ASN A 627 9.01 14.29 -9.29
C ASN A 627 9.89 15.32 -8.57
N ASN A 628 9.84 15.41 -7.24
CA ASN A 628 10.77 16.19 -6.42
C ASN A 628 11.92 15.35 -5.85
N LEU A 629 12.07 14.10 -6.31
CA LEU A 629 13.02 13.12 -5.80
C LEU A 629 12.89 12.84 -4.30
N ALA A 630 11.68 12.94 -3.77
CA ALA A 630 11.33 12.55 -2.40
C ALA A 630 10.55 11.22 -2.41
N GLN A 631 10.76 10.37 -1.39
CA GLN A 631 9.97 9.16 -1.25
C GLN A 631 8.54 9.49 -0.82
N SER A 632 7.52 8.88 -1.44
CA SER A 632 6.12 9.10 -1.05
C SER A 632 5.84 8.76 0.43
N GLN A 633 6.65 7.87 1.02
CA GLN A 633 6.65 7.53 2.44
C GLN A 633 6.99 8.72 3.35
N VAL A 634 8.06 9.47 3.05
CA VAL A 634 8.57 10.52 3.96
C VAL A 634 7.65 11.74 4.06
N VAL A 635 6.86 11.96 3.00
CA VAL A 635 5.90 13.05 2.88
C VAL A 635 4.48 12.70 3.38
N GLY A 636 4.23 11.44 3.73
CA GLY A 636 2.95 10.98 4.28
C GLY A 636 1.81 10.89 3.25
N GLU A 637 2.15 10.61 1.99
CA GLU A 637 1.23 10.63 0.84
C GLU A 637 0.62 9.27 0.50
N ILE A 638 1.00 8.18 1.19
CA ILE A 638 0.55 6.81 0.85
C ILE A 638 -0.31 6.20 1.95
N CYS A 639 -1.23 5.32 1.55
CA CYS A 639 -2.10 4.56 2.43
C CYS A 639 -1.40 3.30 2.97
N VAL A 640 -2.12 2.54 3.81
CA VAL A 640 -1.62 1.33 4.47
C VAL A 640 -1.15 0.24 3.49
N ILE A 641 -1.68 0.21 2.26
CA ILE A 641 -1.27 -0.76 1.24
C ILE A 641 -0.08 -0.28 0.40
N GLY A 642 0.48 0.89 0.70
CA GLY A 642 1.62 1.45 -0.03
C GLY A 642 1.24 2.15 -1.34
N ALA A 643 -0.03 2.53 -1.50
CA ALA A 643 -0.58 3.16 -2.68
C ALA A 643 -1.05 4.60 -2.43
N HIS A 644 -1.30 5.35 -3.49
CA HIS A 644 -2.09 6.57 -3.42
C HIS A 644 -2.83 6.83 -4.73
N VAL A 645 -3.47 7.99 -4.80
CA VAL A 645 -4.13 8.48 -6.01
C VAL A 645 -3.54 9.82 -6.39
N GLY A 646 -3.09 9.95 -7.64
CA GLY A 646 -2.63 11.21 -8.21
C GLY A 646 -3.79 12.01 -8.81
N GLN A 647 -3.49 13.15 -9.44
CA GLN A 647 -4.48 14.05 -10.02
C GLN A 647 -5.34 13.43 -11.15
N GLY A 648 -4.90 12.32 -11.73
CA GLY A 648 -5.68 11.54 -12.71
C GLY A 648 -6.75 10.64 -12.08
N MET A 649 -6.87 10.62 -10.75
CA MET A 649 -7.79 9.77 -9.96
C MET A 649 -7.56 8.25 -10.07
N GLY A 650 -6.46 7.83 -10.70
CA GLY A 650 -6.06 6.43 -10.77
C GLY A 650 -5.22 5.99 -9.58
N LEU A 651 -5.63 4.88 -8.96
CA LEU A 651 -4.92 4.24 -7.86
C LEU A 651 -3.61 3.60 -8.36
N HIS A 652 -2.52 3.74 -7.62
CA HIS A 652 -1.23 3.12 -7.99
C HIS A 652 -0.31 2.92 -6.79
N TYR A 653 0.56 1.90 -6.86
CA TYR A 653 1.53 1.56 -5.83
C TYR A 653 2.79 2.42 -5.92
N HIS A 654 3.35 2.75 -4.76
CA HIS A 654 4.68 3.36 -4.61
C HIS A 654 5.58 2.59 -3.64
N ALA A 655 5.00 1.74 -2.78
CA ALA A 655 5.69 1.11 -1.68
C ALA A 655 5.13 -0.29 -1.41
N ASP A 656 5.96 -1.11 -0.76
CA ASP A 656 5.52 -2.43 -0.32
C ASP A 656 4.80 -2.34 1.03
N GLY A 657 3.47 -2.46 0.99
CA GLY A 657 2.63 -2.47 2.18
C GLY A 657 2.87 -3.68 3.09
N HIS A 658 3.19 -4.84 2.53
CA HIS A 658 3.33 -6.09 3.28
C HIS A 658 4.53 -6.05 4.23
N ALA A 659 5.67 -5.56 3.75
CA ALA A 659 6.86 -5.39 4.58
C ALA A 659 6.67 -4.32 5.67
N ALA A 660 5.78 -3.34 5.46
CA ALA A 660 5.52 -2.26 6.41
C ALA A 660 4.54 -2.67 7.53
N ASN A 661 3.55 -3.50 7.19
CA ASN A 661 2.55 -4.02 8.11
C ASN A 661 2.04 -5.37 7.58
N LYS A 662 1.75 -6.33 8.46
CA LYS A 662 1.23 -7.65 8.08
C LYS A 662 -0.25 -7.74 8.47
N ASN A 663 -1.11 -6.92 7.85
CA ASN A 663 -2.53 -6.84 8.22
C ASN A 663 -3.47 -7.71 7.35
N GLY A 664 -2.95 -8.39 6.33
CA GLY A 664 -3.72 -9.26 5.43
C GLY A 664 -4.34 -8.54 4.23
N MET A 665 -4.23 -7.22 4.14
CA MET A 665 -4.90 -6.38 3.12
C MET A 665 -3.92 -5.80 2.11
N HIS A 666 -2.76 -6.41 1.90
CA HIS A 666 -1.74 -5.90 0.97
C HIS A 666 -1.83 -6.59 -0.40
N LEU A 667 -0.99 -6.18 -1.36
CA LEU A 667 -0.88 -6.85 -2.67
C LEU A 667 -0.60 -8.36 -2.53
N TYR A 668 0.19 -8.71 -1.51
CA TYR A 668 0.52 -10.07 -1.09
C TYR A 668 0.65 -10.13 0.43
N ASN A 669 0.49 -11.31 1.04
CA ASN A 669 0.39 -11.48 2.48
C ASN A 669 1.17 -12.71 2.98
N SER A 670 1.36 -12.82 4.30
CA SER A 670 2.18 -13.90 4.90
C SER A 670 1.67 -15.30 4.57
N ASP A 671 0.36 -15.46 4.39
CA ASP A 671 -0.25 -16.73 4.01
C ASP A 671 0.14 -17.19 2.61
N ASP A 672 0.57 -16.27 1.74
CA ASP A 672 0.94 -16.60 0.36
C ASP A 672 2.27 -17.36 0.31
N TYR A 673 3.09 -17.33 1.38
CA TYR A 673 4.37 -18.03 1.47
C TYR A 673 4.23 -19.51 1.88
N VAL A 674 3.08 -19.90 2.43
CA VAL A 674 2.87 -21.24 2.99
C VAL A 674 2.90 -22.29 1.88
N GLY A 675 3.81 -23.28 2.02
CA GLY A 675 3.94 -24.37 1.07
C GLY A 675 4.60 -23.96 -0.26
N LYS A 676 5.37 -22.86 -0.26
CA LYS A 676 6.03 -22.30 -1.44
C LYS A 676 7.55 -22.37 -1.33
N ALA A 677 8.22 -22.38 -2.48
CA ALA A 677 9.67 -22.48 -2.58
C ALA A 677 10.35 -21.12 -2.80
N HIS A 678 9.59 -20.10 -3.18
CA HIS A 678 10.04 -18.74 -3.48
C HIS A 678 8.97 -17.72 -3.01
N PRO A 679 9.28 -16.42 -2.81
CA PRO A 679 8.25 -15.40 -2.64
C PRO A 679 7.24 -15.36 -3.81
N PRO A 680 6.03 -14.80 -3.63
CA PRO A 680 5.01 -14.77 -4.68
C PRO A 680 5.41 -13.86 -5.83
N LEU A 681 5.07 -14.23 -7.07
CA LEU A 681 5.13 -13.37 -8.24
C LEU A 681 4.01 -12.32 -8.16
N ILE A 682 4.37 -11.05 -7.98
CA ILE A 682 3.44 -9.96 -7.70
C ILE A 682 3.29 -8.97 -8.86
N GLY A 683 4.07 -9.10 -9.93
CA GLY A 683 3.97 -8.21 -11.09
C GLY A 683 5.18 -8.27 -12.02
N PHE A 684 5.31 -7.24 -12.86
CA PHE A 684 6.44 -7.05 -13.77
C PHE A 684 6.83 -5.58 -13.86
N GLY A 685 8.13 -5.32 -14.04
CA GLY A 685 8.59 -4.07 -14.64
C GLY A 685 8.24 -4.04 -16.13
N TYR A 686 8.05 -2.85 -16.70
CA TYR A 686 7.76 -2.71 -18.14
C TYR A 686 8.92 -3.15 -19.06
N ASP A 687 10.10 -3.36 -18.51
CA ASP A 687 11.25 -4.00 -19.15
C ASP A 687 11.13 -5.54 -19.25
N GLY A 688 10.03 -6.11 -18.76
CA GLY A 688 9.71 -7.53 -18.80
C GLY A 688 10.28 -8.33 -17.64
N VAL A 689 10.98 -7.70 -16.70
CA VAL A 689 11.57 -8.40 -15.54
C VAL A 689 10.47 -8.66 -14.52
N ALA A 690 10.35 -9.93 -14.09
CA ALA A 690 9.39 -10.37 -13.08
C ALA A 690 9.69 -9.71 -11.73
N LEU A 691 8.64 -9.37 -10.99
CA LEU A 691 8.70 -8.80 -9.66
C LEU A 691 8.07 -9.75 -8.65
N TYR A 692 8.84 -10.12 -7.63
CA TYR A 692 8.43 -10.98 -6.55
C TYR A 692 8.27 -10.22 -5.22
N GLY A 693 7.49 -10.80 -4.29
CA GLY A 693 7.37 -10.33 -2.91
C GLY A 693 8.70 -10.36 -2.15
N VAL A 694 8.73 -9.75 -0.96
CA VAL A 694 9.94 -9.70 -0.13
C VAL A 694 10.37 -11.09 0.35
N TYR A 695 11.65 -11.31 0.58
CA TYR A 695 12.07 -12.46 1.38
C TYR A 695 11.69 -12.23 2.85
N ASP A 696 10.72 -13.00 3.34
CA ASP A 696 10.25 -12.94 4.72
C ASP A 696 11.17 -13.80 5.61
N GLU A 697 11.60 -13.25 6.75
CA GLU A 697 12.51 -13.93 7.69
C GLU A 697 11.90 -15.23 8.25
N GLU A 698 10.58 -15.34 8.27
CA GLU A 698 9.84 -16.54 8.68
C GLU A 698 9.97 -17.70 7.66
N TYR A 699 10.39 -17.40 6.42
CA TYR A 699 10.51 -18.33 5.29
C TYR A 699 11.94 -18.36 4.72
N SER A 700 12.95 -18.34 5.61
CA SER A 700 14.37 -18.31 5.26
C SER A 700 14.93 -19.54 4.50
N ASN A 701 14.09 -20.56 4.26
CA ASN A 701 14.41 -21.76 3.51
C ASN A 701 14.04 -21.66 2.01
N MET A 702 13.42 -20.56 1.57
CA MET A 702 13.13 -20.33 0.15
C MET A 702 14.42 -20.21 -0.67
N VAL A 703 14.38 -20.70 -1.91
CA VAL A 703 15.51 -20.55 -2.84
C VAL A 703 15.80 -19.08 -3.07
N GLY A 704 17.07 -18.71 -3.26
CA GLY A 704 17.49 -17.32 -3.41
C GLY A 704 17.54 -16.46 -2.12
N TYR A 705 17.02 -16.92 -0.98
CA TYR A 705 16.96 -16.12 0.26
C TYR A 705 18.32 -15.51 0.69
N ASN A 706 19.41 -16.27 0.52
CA ASN A 706 20.76 -15.82 0.88
C ASN A 706 21.53 -15.17 -0.29
N THR A 707 20.92 -15.06 -1.46
CA THR A 707 21.49 -14.39 -2.63
C THR A 707 21.24 -12.89 -2.51
N PRO A 708 22.28 -12.04 -2.38
CA PRO A 708 22.08 -10.60 -2.21
C PRO A 708 21.38 -9.97 -3.42
N LEU A 709 20.49 -9.02 -3.16
CA LEU A 709 19.92 -8.15 -4.20
C LEU A 709 20.97 -7.12 -4.66
N ASP A 710 20.96 -6.82 -5.95
CA ASP A 710 21.75 -5.75 -6.54
C ASP A 710 21.10 -4.36 -6.29
N GLU A 711 21.71 -3.31 -6.84
CA GLU A 711 21.23 -1.92 -6.68
C GLU A 711 19.85 -1.63 -7.30
N TYR A 712 19.36 -2.51 -8.19
CA TYR A 712 18.03 -2.42 -8.78
C TYR A 712 16.98 -3.15 -7.93
N GLY A 713 17.41 -3.86 -6.89
CA GLY A 713 16.53 -4.66 -6.03
C GLY A 713 16.23 -6.04 -6.60
N GLY A 714 17.12 -6.60 -7.43
CA GLY A 714 16.94 -7.92 -8.02
C GLY A 714 18.18 -8.81 -7.95
N HIS A 715 18.01 -10.07 -8.30
CA HIS A 715 19.10 -11.06 -8.39
C HIS A 715 18.76 -12.21 -9.34
N ASP A 716 19.71 -13.12 -9.55
CA ASP A 716 19.53 -14.34 -10.32
C ASP A 716 20.07 -15.52 -9.49
N HIS A 717 19.35 -16.64 -9.48
CA HIS A 717 19.70 -17.87 -8.78
C HIS A 717 18.86 -19.04 -9.31
N ASP A 718 19.33 -20.27 -9.08
CA ASP A 718 18.59 -21.51 -9.26
C ASP A 718 17.89 -21.69 -10.64
N GLY A 719 18.37 -20.99 -11.67
CA GLY A 719 17.81 -21.06 -13.03
C GLY A 719 16.50 -20.29 -13.25
N LEU A 720 16.07 -19.46 -12.28
CA LEU A 720 14.87 -18.63 -12.40
C LEU A 720 15.09 -17.41 -13.31
N GLY A 721 16.34 -17.10 -13.64
CA GLY A 721 16.74 -15.90 -14.36
C GLY A 721 16.65 -14.65 -13.47
N TYR A 722 17.24 -13.55 -13.92
CA TYR A 722 17.21 -12.30 -13.15
C TYR A 722 15.76 -11.82 -12.90
N HIS A 723 15.43 -11.49 -11.66
CA HIS A 723 14.13 -10.96 -11.25
C HIS A 723 14.26 -9.98 -10.09
N TYR A 724 13.26 -9.10 -9.95
CA TYR A 724 13.17 -8.14 -8.87
C TYR A 724 12.49 -8.73 -7.64
N HIS A 725 12.80 -8.15 -6.48
CA HIS A 725 12.05 -8.35 -5.25
C HIS A 725 11.64 -7.01 -4.64
N ALA A 726 10.44 -6.99 -4.06
CA ALA A 726 10.14 -6.01 -3.02
C ALA A 726 11.19 -6.16 -1.90
N HIS A 727 11.67 -5.06 -1.34
CA HIS A 727 12.77 -5.11 -0.38
C HIS A 727 12.83 -3.89 0.55
N GLY A 728 13.61 -4.03 1.62
CA GLY A 728 13.90 -2.95 2.55
C GLY A 728 15.15 -2.16 2.15
N ALA A 729 15.10 -0.85 2.38
CA ALA A 729 16.23 0.06 2.32
C ALA A 729 16.19 1.02 3.51
N VAL A 730 17.11 1.98 3.56
CA VAL A 730 17.13 3.02 4.60
C VAL A 730 16.74 4.36 3.98
N GLY A 731 15.60 4.89 4.41
CA GLY A 731 15.16 6.25 4.09
C GLY A 731 15.67 7.26 5.11
N THR A 732 15.72 8.54 4.73
CA THR A 732 16.08 9.65 5.63
C THR A 732 15.07 10.78 5.50
N THR A 733 14.57 11.27 6.64
CA THR A 733 13.67 12.43 6.71
C THR A 733 14.42 13.74 6.47
N THR A 734 13.69 14.83 6.23
CA THR A 734 14.28 16.18 6.09
C THR A 734 15.01 16.64 7.36
N THR A 735 14.69 16.08 8.53
CA THR A 735 15.38 16.35 9.80
C THR A 735 16.59 15.44 10.05
N GLY A 736 16.92 14.56 9.10
CA GLY A 736 18.04 13.61 9.20
C GLY A 736 17.75 12.33 9.99
N LYS A 737 16.50 12.12 10.46
CA LYS A 737 16.09 10.86 11.09
C LYS A 737 15.96 9.76 10.03
N THR A 738 16.58 8.61 10.26
CA THR A 738 16.45 7.42 9.42
C THR A 738 15.16 6.65 9.70
N TYR A 739 14.63 5.98 8.68
CA TYR A 739 13.47 5.08 8.80
C TYR A 739 13.63 3.90 7.84
N ASP A 740 12.87 2.83 8.09
CA ASP A 740 12.83 1.66 7.21
C ASP A 740 12.01 2.01 5.96
N LEU A 741 12.67 1.99 4.80
CA LEU A 741 12.08 2.29 3.51
C LEU A 741 11.63 0.99 2.86
N HIS A 742 10.34 0.83 2.59
CA HIS A 742 9.80 -0.39 1.96
C HIS A 742 9.55 -0.18 0.47
N LEU A 743 10.35 -0.81 -0.37
CA LEU A 743 10.35 -0.61 -1.82
C LEU A 743 9.59 -1.75 -2.49
N LEU A 744 8.58 -1.41 -3.30
CA LEU A 744 7.94 -2.38 -4.18
C LEU A 744 8.77 -2.55 -5.46
N LEU A 745 9.19 -1.43 -6.05
CA LEU A 745 10.11 -1.35 -7.17
C LEU A 745 10.89 -0.02 -7.06
N ASN A 746 12.19 -0.01 -7.38
CA ASN A 746 13.02 1.19 -7.19
C ASN A 746 12.60 2.34 -8.11
N GLY A 747 12.75 2.14 -9.42
CA GLY A 747 12.53 3.19 -10.41
C GLY A 747 13.07 2.78 -11.77
N ALA A 748 14.40 2.62 -11.84
CA ALA A 748 15.12 2.27 -13.07
C ALA A 748 14.89 0.80 -13.47
N TRP A 749 14.86 0.58 -14.78
CA TRP A 749 14.75 -0.76 -15.37
C TRP A 749 16.12 -1.41 -15.54
N LYS A 750 16.18 -2.71 -15.30
CA LYS A 750 17.37 -3.56 -15.43
C LYS A 750 17.38 -4.28 -16.77
N GLY A 751 16.21 -4.67 -17.28
CA GLY A 751 16.06 -5.15 -18.64
C GLY A 751 16.40 -4.04 -19.64
N LYS A 752 17.05 -4.41 -20.75
CA LYS A 752 17.37 -3.46 -21.83
C LYS A 752 16.09 -3.02 -22.53
N ILE A 753 15.70 -1.76 -22.35
CA ILE A 753 14.45 -1.22 -22.91
C ILE A 753 14.59 -0.68 -24.33
N ASN A 754 15.81 -0.25 -24.71
CA ASN A 754 16.04 0.46 -25.97
C ASN A 754 15.71 -0.38 -27.21
N SER A 755 15.71 -1.71 -27.07
CA SER A 755 15.43 -2.65 -28.15
C SER A 755 13.99 -3.21 -28.12
N ILE A 756 13.18 -2.81 -27.13
CA ILE A 756 11.77 -3.19 -27.07
C ILE A 756 11.00 -2.31 -28.06
N PRO A 757 10.34 -2.90 -29.07
CA PRO A 757 9.61 -2.11 -30.05
C PRO A 757 8.41 -1.40 -29.40
N ASN A 758 8.18 -0.14 -29.79
CA ASN A 758 7.11 0.71 -29.25
C ASN A 758 7.11 0.81 -27.72
N PHE A 759 8.26 0.69 -27.06
CA PHE A 759 8.34 0.89 -25.61
C PHE A 759 7.85 2.27 -25.20
N TRP A 760 8.34 3.29 -25.90
CA TRP A 760 7.92 4.67 -25.73
C TRP A 760 6.82 5.05 -26.72
N PRO A 761 5.92 5.99 -26.37
CA PRO A 761 5.03 6.62 -27.33
C PRO A 761 5.82 7.49 -28.32
N ASP A 762 5.24 7.74 -29.49
CA ASP A 762 5.82 8.58 -30.53
C ASP A 762 6.07 10.03 -30.06
N ASN A 763 5.21 10.53 -29.16
CA ASN A 763 5.38 11.85 -28.56
C ASN A 763 6.56 11.85 -27.57
N THR A 764 7.69 12.42 -27.99
CA THR A 764 8.92 12.49 -27.17
C THR A 764 8.83 13.47 -25.99
N SER A 765 7.76 14.26 -25.85
CA SER A 765 7.52 15.06 -24.64
C SER A 765 6.98 14.22 -23.49
N ILE A 766 6.59 12.97 -23.76
CA ILE A 766 6.08 12.02 -22.78
C ILE A 766 7.22 11.11 -22.31
N GLY A 767 7.44 11.08 -21.00
CA GLY A 767 8.50 10.33 -20.32
C GLY A 767 8.03 9.02 -19.71
N GLU A 768 7.05 8.37 -20.33
CA GLU A 768 6.41 7.16 -19.81
C GLU A 768 6.10 6.14 -20.91
N PRO A 769 6.12 4.83 -20.59
CA PRO A 769 5.66 3.78 -21.51
C PRO A 769 4.18 3.94 -21.86
N GLU A 770 3.79 3.55 -23.06
CA GLU A 770 2.39 3.60 -23.48
C GLU A 770 1.59 2.45 -22.85
N ILE A 771 0.63 2.78 -21.97
CA ILE A 771 -0.10 1.80 -21.13
C ILE A 771 -1.64 1.95 -21.20
N ASN A 772 -2.14 2.58 -22.26
CA ASN A 772 -3.55 2.94 -22.39
C ASN A 772 -4.26 2.10 -23.47
N MET A 773 -5.60 2.01 -23.38
CA MET A 773 -6.44 1.26 -24.33
C MET A 773 -6.45 1.80 -25.76
N GLY A 774 -5.92 3.00 -25.98
CA GLY A 774 -5.77 3.65 -27.29
C GLY A 774 -4.55 3.18 -28.07
N GLN A 775 -3.69 2.35 -27.47
CA GLN A 775 -2.57 1.72 -28.18
C GLN A 775 -3.06 1.07 -29.47
N ASN A 776 -2.48 1.49 -30.59
CA ASN A 776 -2.80 1.00 -31.91
C ASN A 776 -1.53 0.62 -32.67
N ASN A 777 -0.94 -0.50 -32.26
CA ASN A 777 0.25 -1.06 -32.89
C ASN A 777 0.19 -2.58 -32.90
N ARG A 778 0.94 -3.18 -33.83
CA ARG A 778 0.93 -4.64 -34.02
C ARG A 778 1.24 -5.39 -32.73
N TYR A 779 2.13 -4.90 -31.88
CA TYR A 779 2.61 -5.60 -30.70
C TYR A 779 1.54 -5.77 -29.59
N VAL A 780 0.47 -4.97 -29.60
CA VAL A 780 -0.74 -5.22 -28.79
C VAL A 780 -1.81 -6.04 -29.52
N GLY A 781 -1.48 -6.52 -30.72
CA GLY A 781 -2.31 -7.36 -31.58
C GLY A 781 -3.26 -6.59 -32.48
N ARG A 782 -3.01 -5.30 -32.78
CA ARG A 782 -3.88 -4.43 -33.59
C ARG A 782 -3.24 -3.99 -34.89
#